data_AF-A0A419AWW7-F1
#
_entry.id   AF-A0A419AWW7-F1
#
_cell.length_a   1.000
_cell.length_b   1.000
_cell.length_c   1.000
_cell.angle_alpha   90.00
_cell.angle_beta   90.00
_cell.angle_gamma   90.00
#
_symmetry.space_group_name_H-M   'P 1'
#
loop_
_entity.id
_entity.type
_entity.pdbx_description
1 polymer ?
#
loop_
_entity_poly.entity_id
_entity_poly.type
_entity_poly.pdbx_seq_one_letter_code
_entity_poly.pdbx_strand_id
1 'polypeptide(L)'
;MRYPFELDPQIIHHIIYSQAGSIGKALIELLMNSVDAQASSVLLTVSQEGFTCTDDGHGFASRDDVVNYFGRFGTPHIEGDATYGRFRLGRGQIMAHARTLWRSQSWQMHVDTRLMGYHYDLDDLGEGLSGCQITGEWYEPLSEAELMSAVQEIRDLVRYTPIRVELNGRLITRNPETEKWDAEDEFAWYRVREEGAVSIYNQGVLVRHDPGHMWGVGGLIISKRAIGLNVSRTEILRKTCPVWQGIAKRFGELAAALANQLGHYRKTESRRENAARSLMAGSRSLVTLYRDEEVITLLPGKKHVTLVDFLYKCRRQRPGGYEGCFTIARSEDIPRGELLAGADIVVVMHPITLTRFGCYSNDEFIECLAQIHNNLRESDQTERGAWYMERAFEPAVIDFNTLSNAFVERTQLVREKDALDAETLRAWRSLRWCLVQYARRCTGGKGRWANYTRGGKVFHILLGESTSAEAWTDGESYIAYNIKVVQRLRTDPLRAASYLFSLTEHEIAHEGDSMDCGHDEAFYQRFHDVSIRMAEERQRYMHVFLMKYTTSMEREGKKAAGKAWQERFLVDRVGSGREKRGLPRLTDETKISEEINEVVPDEPVSLIQLINFQLRQQCGAGPEPDWNEVMLEGIVSEIKLSQQKNVEDGGEWLDWVPGGAEGKERIDDREYQEFMEQVNLDMHKQDQEERARMLSVLGINSVLLTEDIFYFLYFETSDDDDLRAAWQEKRWEQEPDDGSELLIHESWTPYMRPEETRWMIERNAAAAGFCGWQAELDYLRWRTEQDHGMLGS
;
A
#
# COMPACT_ATOMS: atom_id res chain seq x y z
N MET A 1 -4.01 20.46 60.25
CA MET A 1 -3.01 19.44 60.63
C MET A 1 -2.64 18.65 59.38
N ARG A 2 -1.37 18.31 59.18
CA ARG A 2 -0.94 17.38 58.13
C ARG A 2 -0.75 16.02 58.77
N TYR A 3 -1.42 15.00 58.24
CA TYR A 3 -1.24 13.62 58.64
C TYR A 3 -0.34 12.92 57.60
N PRO A 4 0.57 12.03 58.02
CA PRO A 4 1.35 11.22 57.10
C PRO A 4 0.47 10.15 56.44
N PHE A 5 0.88 9.68 55.27
CA PHE A 5 0.35 8.44 54.71
C PHE A 5 1.00 7.23 55.40
N GLU A 6 0.25 6.16 55.58
CA GLU A 6 0.69 4.89 56.15
C GLU A 6 0.53 3.75 55.13
N LEU A 7 1.31 2.67 55.27
CA LEU A 7 1.24 1.48 54.40
C LEU A 7 0.58 0.33 55.15
N ASP A 8 -0.45 -0.26 54.55
CA ASP A 8 -1.09 -1.47 55.07
C ASP A 8 -0.17 -2.70 54.82
N PRO A 9 0.02 -3.60 55.80
CA PRO A 9 0.81 -4.82 55.62
C PRO A 9 0.38 -5.69 54.43
N GLN A 10 -0.88 -5.64 54.00
CA GLN A 10 -1.38 -6.33 52.80
C GLN A 10 -0.70 -5.85 51.51
N ILE A 11 0.01 -4.72 51.51
CA ILE A 11 0.79 -4.30 50.34
C ILE A 11 1.84 -5.34 49.91
N ILE A 12 2.36 -6.14 50.87
CA ILE A 12 3.30 -7.23 50.58
C ILE A 12 2.65 -8.28 49.69
N HIS A 13 1.38 -8.60 49.93
CA HIS A 13 0.61 -9.50 49.06
C HIS A 13 0.57 -9.00 47.62
N HIS A 14 0.24 -7.71 47.44
CA HIS A 14 0.15 -7.11 46.11
C HIS A 14 1.51 -7.02 45.40
N ILE A 15 2.59 -6.80 46.14
CA ILE A 15 3.94 -6.82 45.58
C ILE A 15 4.32 -8.23 45.09
N ILE A 16 3.92 -9.27 45.82
CA ILE A 16 4.22 -10.67 45.45
C ILE A 16 3.30 -11.13 44.31
N TYR A 17 1.98 -11.05 44.48
CA TYR A 17 1.00 -11.67 43.58
C TYR A 17 0.48 -10.75 42.49
N SER A 18 0.34 -9.45 42.73
CA SER A 18 -0.21 -8.50 41.73
C SER A 18 0.85 -7.92 40.80
N GLN A 19 2.14 -8.05 41.13
CA GLN A 19 3.26 -7.70 40.24
C GLN A 19 3.90 -8.92 39.56
N ALA A 20 3.56 -10.14 39.98
CA ALA A 20 3.99 -11.36 39.32
C ALA A 20 3.34 -11.45 37.94
N GLY A 21 4.14 -11.16 36.91
CA GLY A 21 3.72 -11.30 35.51
C GLY A 21 3.80 -12.76 35.06
N SER A 22 4.55 -13.00 33.99
CA SER A 22 4.88 -14.34 33.52
C SER A 22 6.01 -14.97 34.37
N ILE A 23 6.14 -16.30 34.30
CA ILE A 23 7.27 -17.04 34.89
C ILE A 23 8.60 -16.54 34.35
N GLY A 24 8.68 -16.23 33.05
CA GLY A 24 9.88 -15.66 32.46
C GLY A 24 10.26 -14.34 33.14
N LYS A 25 9.30 -13.44 33.34
CA LYS A 25 9.52 -12.18 34.08
C LYS A 25 9.95 -12.40 35.54
N ALA A 26 9.31 -13.33 36.24
CA ALA A 26 9.66 -13.64 37.62
C ALA A 26 11.10 -14.21 37.74
N LEU A 27 11.52 -15.04 36.77
CA LEU A 27 12.88 -15.61 36.74
C LEU A 27 13.94 -14.58 36.37
N ILE A 28 13.67 -13.64 35.45
CA ILE A 28 14.66 -12.60 35.14
C ILE A 28 14.90 -11.64 36.30
N GLU A 29 13.95 -11.46 37.21
CA GLU A 29 14.19 -10.70 38.44
C GLU A 29 15.29 -11.34 39.31
N LEU A 30 15.42 -12.68 39.27
CA LEU A 30 16.54 -13.38 39.92
C LEU A 30 17.86 -13.04 39.21
N LEU A 31 17.87 -13.10 37.87
CA LEU A 31 19.04 -12.78 37.06
C LEU A 31 19.50 -11.34 37.26
N MET A 32 18.57 -10.38 37.33
CA MET A 32 18.87 -8.98 37.58
C MET A 32 19.47 -8.77 38.98
N ASN A 33 18.97 -9.48 40.00
CA ASN A 33 19.57 -9.48 41.33
C ASN A 33 20.98 -10.08 41.32
N SER A 34 21.25 -11.11 40.51
CA SER A 34 22.61 -11.66 40.36
C SER A 34 23.57 -10.64 39.74
N VAL A 35 23.12 -9.83 38.76
CA VAL A 35 23.94 -8.72 38.23
C VAL A 35 24.23 -7.68 39.31
N ASP A 36 23.23 -7.31 40.11
CA ASP A 36 23.40 -6.37 41.22
C ASP A 36 24.34 -6.95 42.30
N ALA A 37 24.36 -8.28 42.47
CA ALA A 37 25.30 -9.00 43.33
C ALA A 37 26.72 -9.18 42.73
N GLN A 38 27.01 -8.49 41.63
CA GLN A 38 28.29 -8.53 40.91
C GLN A 38 28.67 -9.93 40.39
N ALA A 39 27.69 -10.77 40.07
CA ALA A 39 27.93 -12.04 39.40
C ALA A 39 28.56 -11.84 38.02
N SER A 40 29.42 -12.76 37.61
CA SER A 40 29.96 -12.85 36.25
C SER A 40 29.15 -13.81 35.37
N SER A 41 28.48 -14.79 36.01
CA SER A 41 27.71 -15.81 35.32
C SER A 41 26.48 -16.29 36.10
N VAL A 42 25.46 -16.72 35.37
CA VAL A 42 24.29 -17.40 35.94
C VAL A 42 23.97 -18.67 35.15
N LEU A 43 23.74 -19.76 35.89
CA LEU A 43 23.23 -21.02 35.40
C LEU A 43 21.76 -21.15 35.79
N LEU A 44 20.88 -21.14 34.79
CA LEU A 44 19.44 -21.29 34.95
C LEU A 44 18.97 -22.61 34.32
N THR A 45 18.33 -23.45 35.11
CA THR A 45 17.66 -24.67 34.65
C THR A 45 16.17 -24.55 34.93
N VAL A 46 15.34 -24.86 33.94
CA VAL A 46 13.87 -24.79 34.04
C VAL A 46 13.29 -26.10 33.50
N SER A 47 12.43 -26.75 34.28
CA SER A 47 11.68 -27.95 33.93
C SER A 47 10.17 -27.75 34.16
N GLN A 48 9.38 -28.80 33.89
CA GLN A 48 7.94 -28.78 34.14
C GLN A 48 7.58 -28.72 35.63
N GLU A 49 8.48 -29.17 36.50
CA GLU A 49 8.27 -29.30 37.95
C GLU A 49 8.88 -28.14 38.75
N GLY A 50 9.91 -27.50 38.22
CA GLY A 50 10.58 -26.42 38.94
C GLY A 50 11.69 -25.73 38.15
N PHE A 51 12.56 -25.07 38.90
CA PHE A 51 13.74 -24.41 38.38
C PHE A 51 14.91 -24.43 39.37
N THR A 52 16.09 -24.14 38.86
CA THR A 52 17.30 -23.84 39.64
C THR A 52 18.03 -22.67 39.00
N CYS A 53 18.32 -21.64 39.77
CA CYS A 53 19.10 -20.47 39.38
C CYS A 53 20.34 -20.41 40.29
N THR A 54 21.54 -20.41 39.72
CA THR A 54 22.79 -20.35 40.48
C THR A 54 23.70 -19.27 39.90
N ASP A 55 24.19 -18.38 40.76
CA ASP A 55 25.12 -17.31 40.39
C ASP A 55 26.42 -17.36 41.21
N ASP A 56 27.45 -16.70 40.71
CA ASP A 56 28.78 -16.57 41.31
C ASP A 56 29.01 -15.19 41.96
N GLY A 57 27.94 -14.49 42.33
CA GLY A 57 28.02 -13.17 42.97
C GLY A 57 28.48 -13.22 44.43
N HIS A 58 28.38 -12.09 45.14
CA HIS A 58 28.80 -12.04 46.55
C HIS A 58 27.80 -12.68 47.52
N GLY A 59 26.54 -12.87 47.11
CA GLY A 59 25.49 -13.46 47.95
C GLY A 59 25.09 -12.61 49.17
N PHE A 60 24.38 -13.19 50.14
CA PHE A 60 24.06 -12.53 51.41
C PHE A 60 25.25 -12.66 52.38
N ALA A 61 26.01 -11.58 52.57
CA ALA A 61 27.28 -11.61 53.30
C ALA A 61 27.09 -11.80 54.82
N SER A 62 25.95 -11.36 55.37
CA SER A 62 25.66 -11.42 56.80
C SER A 62 24.19 -11.75 57.10
N ARG A 63 23.92 -12.15 58.34
CA ARG A 63 22.55 -12.36 58.83
C ARG A 63 21.71 -11.09 58.71
N ASP A 64 22.33 -9.93 58.95
CA ASP A 64 21.66 -8.64 58.84
C ASP A 64 21.28 -8.33 57.40
N ASP A 65 22.07 -8.76 56.41
CA ASP A 65 21.70 -8.64 54.99
C ASP A 65 20.44 -9.46 54.68
N VAL A 66 20.37 -10.69 55.21
CA VAL A 66 19.18 -11.53 55.06
C VAL A 66 17.97 -10.82 55.68
N VAL A 67 18.06 -10.38 56.94
CA VAL A 67 16.92 -9.75 57.62
C VAL A 67 16.50 -8.45 56.95
N ASN A 68 17.45 -7.58 56.59
CA ASN A 68 17.16 -6.24 56.08
C ASN A 68 16.85 -6.19 54.59
N TYR A 69 17.36 -7.15 53.80
CA TYR A 69 17.27 -7.10 52.34
C TYR A 69 16.48 -8.27 51.75
N PHE A 70 16.55 -9.47 52.34
CA PHE A 70 15.65 -10.57 51.97
C PHE A 70 14.31 -10.48 52.69
N GLY A 71 14.32 -10.29 54.02
CA GLY A 71 13.13 -10.27 54.85
C GLY A 71 12.27 -9.00 54.75
N ARG A 72 12.84 -7.89 54.25
CA ARG A 72 12.13 -6.61 54.13
C ARG A 72 11.98 -6.18 52.67
N PHE A 73 10.73 -5.98 52.25
CA PHE A 73 10.41 -5.42 50.94
C PHE A 73 10.48 -3.90 50.98
N GLY A 74 11.00 -3.27 49.92
CA GLY A 74 10.98 -1.81 49.77
C GLY A 74 12.19 -1.08 50.34
N THR A 75 13.19 -1.77 50.91
CA THR A 75 14.45 -1.14 51.35
C THR A 75 15.18 -0.60 50.12
N PRO A 76 15.34 0.72 49.96
CA PRO A 76 15.96 1.29 48.77
C PRO A 76 17.46 0.99 48.75
N HIS A 77 17.98 0.90 47.54
CA HIS A 77 19.41 0.89 47.25
C HIS A 77 20.05 2.27 47.50
N ILE A 78 21.32 2.29 47.87
CA ILE A 78 22.12 3.53 47.90
C ILE A 78 22.53 3.85 46.46
N GLU A 79 22.52 5.12 46.06
CA GLU A 79 22.90 5.50 44.70
C GLU A 79 24.28 4.95 44.32
N GLY A 80 24.32 4.10 43.27
CA GLY A 80 25.54 3.45 42.78
C GLY A 80 25.80 2.02 43.28
N ASP A 81 24.98 1.47 44.18
CA ASP A 81 25.17 0.10 44.71
C ASP A 81 24.44 -1.00 43.91
N ALA A 82 23.63 -0.64 42.92
CA ALA A 82 22.91 -1.57 42.04
C ALA A 82 22.69 -0.99 40.63
N THR A 83 22.65 -1.88 39.66
CA THR A 83 22.38 -1.58 38.25
C THR A 83 20.88 -1.57 37.97
N TYR A 84 20.15 -2.55 38.52
CA TYR A 84 18.72 -2.71 38.24
C TYR A 84 17.84 -2.50 39.47
N GLY A 85 18.23 -3.01 40.63
CA GLY A 85 17.53 -2.93 41.90
C GLY A 85 17.40 -1.49 42.39
N ARG A 86 16.19 -0.92 42.34
CA ARG A 86 15.92 0.40 42.95
C ARG A 86 15.16 0.29 44.26
N PHE A 87 14.18 -0.62 44.32
CA PHE A 87 13.23 -0.75 45.43
C PHE A 87 13.30 -2.10 46.15
N ARG A 88 14.18 -3.03 45.72
CA ARG A 88 14.30 -4.40 46.27
C ARG A 88 12.95 -5.11 46.42
N LEU A 89 12.14 -5.12 45.36
CA LEU A 89 10.83 -5.77 45.34
C LEU A 89 10.78 -7.03 44.47
N GLY A 90 11.60 -7.09 43.41
CA GLY A 90 11.49 -8.08 42.34
C GLY A 90 11.54 -9.55 42.77
N ARG A 91 12.34 -9.87 43.80
CA ARG A 91 12.44 -11.25 44.33
C ARG A 91 11.10 -11.84 44.78
N GLY A 92 10.12 -11.00 45.14
CA GLY A 92 8.80 -11.47 45.55
C GLY A 92 8.02 -12.14 44.42
N GLN A 93 8.28 -11.77 43.16
CA GLN A 93 7.51 -12.27 42.03
C GLN A 93 7.64 -13.78 41.86
N ILE A 94 8.85 -14.35 42.06
CA ILE A 94 9.02 -15.81 41.94
C ILE A 94 8.28 -16.57 43.04
N MET A 95 8.10 -15.95 44.21
CA MET A 95 7.41 -16.55 45.36
C MET A 95 5.89 -16.69 45.14
N ALA A 96 5.34 -16.04 44.11
CA ALA A 96 3.95 -16.24 43.67
C ALA A 96 3.77 -17.52 42.85
N HIS A 97 4.82 -17.95 42.13
CA HIS A 97 4.78 -19.09 41.21
C HIS A 97 5.34 -20.37 41.80
N ALA A 98 6.25 -20.26 42.77
CA ALA A 98 6.95 -21.41 43.34
C ALA A 98 7.10 -21.30 44.86
N ARG A 99 7.14 -22.48 45.52
CA ARG A 99 7.84 -22.59 46.80
C ARG A 99 9.33 -22.57 46.53
N THR A 100 10.07 -21.72 47.26
CA THR A 100 11.47 -21.43 46.94
C THR A 100 12.39 -21.70 48.13
N LEU A 101 13.56 -22.22 47.82
CA LEU A 101 14.66 -22.43 48.74
C LEU A 101 15.87 -21.66 48.22
N TRP A 102 16.33 -20.73 49.04
CA TRP A 102 17.43 -19.82 48.72
C TRP A 102 18.61 -20.20 49.61
N ARG A 103 19.78 -20.42 49.02
CA ARG A 103 21.03 -20.75 49.72
C ARG A 103 22.10 -19.78 49.30
N SER A 104 22.72 -19.12 50.27
CA SER A 104 23.77 -18.15 49.99
C SER A 104 24.66 -17.96 51.20
N GLN A 105 25.96 -18.09 50.99
CA GLN A 105 26.97 -18.12 52.04
C GLN A 105 26.55 -19.10 53.14
N SER A 106 26.45 -18.65 54.39
CA SER A 106 26.05 -19.47 55.53
C SER A 106 24.54 -19.53 55.77
N TRP A 107 23.71 -19.04 54.84
CA TRP A 107 22.28 -18.83 55.10
C TRP A 107 21.39 -19.63 54.14
N GLN A 108 20.33 -20.21 54.69
CA GLN A 108 19.26 -20.85 53.95
C GLN A 108 17.93 -20.20 54.30
N MET A 109 17.20 -19.69 53.30
CA MET A 109 15.84 -19.20 53.46
C MET A 109 14.84 -20.09 52.74
N HIS A 110 13.84 -20.59 53.46
CA HIS A 110 12.72 -21.34 52.88
C HIS A 110 11.45 -20.47 52.85
N VAL A 111 10.80 -20.42 51.68
CA VAL A 111 9.61 -19.60 51.45
C VAL A 111 8.53 -20.40 50.73
N ASP A 112 7.39 -20.57 51.38
CA ASP A 112 6.14 -21.02 50.78
C ASP A 112 5.03 -20.05 51.19
N THR A 113 4.70 -19.11 50.30
CA THR A 113 3.74 -18.04 50.62
C THR A 113 2.30 -18.55 50.75
N ARG A 114 1.97 -19.73 50.20
CA ARG A 114 0.64 -20.34 50.33
C ARG A 114 0.47 -21.01 51.69
N LEU A 115 1.53 -21.58 52.27
CA LEU A 115 1.50 -22.23 53.58
C LEU A 115 1.92 -21.31 54.73
N MET A 116 2.95 -20.48 54.54
CA MET A 116 3.59 -19.66 55.58
C MET A 116 3.06 -18.20 55.62
N GLY A 117 2.25 -17.80 54.64
CA GLY A 117 1.85 -16.42 54.44
C GLY A 117 3.05 -15.55 54.04
N TYR A 118 3.27 -14.40 54.69
CA TYR A 118 4.40 -13.50 54.38
C TYR A 118 5.59 -13.71 55.34
N HIS A 119 5.80 -14.96 55.77
CA HIS A 119 6.93 -15.37 56.62
C HIS A 119 7.88 -16.28 55.83
N TYR A 120 9.10 -16.43 56.35
CA TYR A 120 10.12 -17.34 55.83
C TYR A 120 10.88 -17.95 57.00
N ASP A 121 11.39 -19.17 56.81
CA ASP A 121 12.31 -19.79 57.75
C ASP A 121 13.74 -19.43 57.37
N LEU A 122 14.59 -19.21 58.36
CA LEU A 122 16.01 -18.89 58.20
C LEU A 122 16.86 -19.86 59.02
N ASP A 123 17.65 -20.66 58.32
CA ASP A 123 18.56 -21.66 58.90
C ASP A 123 20.03 -21.33 58.57
N ASP A 124 20.94 -21.78 59.45
CA ASP A 124 22.38 -21.76 59.21
C ASP A 124 22.79 -22.95 58.32
N LEU A 125 23.57 -22.70 57.26
CA LEU A 125 24.20 -23.73 56.45
C LEU A 125 25.50 -24.20 57.13
N GLY A 126 25.62 -25.52 57.31
CA GLY A 126 26.83 -26.13 57.88
C GLY A 126 28.08 -25.96 57.00
N GLU A 127 27.92 -25.93 55.68
CA GLU A 127 28.96 -25.57 54.71
C GLU A 127 28.47 -24.38 53.87
N GLY A 128 29.27 -23.32 53.83
CA GLY A 128 28.89 -22.10 53.12
C GLY A 128 28.87 -22.26 51.60
N LEU A 129 27.85 -21.71 50.93
CA LEU A 129 27.72 -21.72 49.47
C LEU A 129 28.14 -20.37 48.88
N SER A 130 29.23 -20.33 48.11
CA SER A 130 29.64 -19.10 47.41
C SER A 130 28.58 -18.69 46.38
N GLY A 131 28.26 -17.40 46.31
CA GLY A 131 27.19 -16.88 45.46
C GLY A 131 25.80 -17.10 46.04
N CYS A 132 24.82 -17.31 45.16
CA CYS A 132 23.46 -17.61 45.52
C CYS A 132 22.92 -18.74 44.65
N GLN A 133 22.31 -19.74 45.29
CA GLN A 133 21.56 -20.79 44.64
C GLN A 133 20.10 -20.71 45.08
N ILE A 134 19.21 -20.64 44.10
CA ILE A 134 17.77 -20.59 44.30
C ILE A 134 17.17 -21.78 43.59
N THR A 135 16.49 -22.63 44.34
CA THR A 135 15.68 -23.71 43.77
C THR A 135 14.22 -23.40 44.04
N GLY A 136 13.35 -23.73 43.10
CA GLY A 136 11.93 -23.60 43.31
C GLY A 136 11.15 -24.71 42.64
N GLU A 137 10.09 -25.13 43.32
CA GLU A 137 9.13 -26.09 42.79
C GLU A 137 7.84 -25.34 42.50
N TRP A 138 7.34 -25.48 41.28
CA TRP A 138 6.15 -24.76 40.85
C TRP A 138 4.94 -25.20 41.67
N TYR A 139 4.11 -24.25 42.09
CA TYR A 139 2.84 -24.62 42.71
C TYR A 139 1.94 -25.37 41.74
N GLU A 140 2.03 -25.01 40.46
CA GLU A 140 1.33 -25.64 39.35
C GLU A 140 2.37 -26.05 38.29
N PRO A 141 2.58 -27.36 38.05
CA PRO A 141 3.53 -27.83 37.04
C PRO A 141 3.20 -27.29 35.65
N LEU A 142 4.23 -26.95 34.88
CA LEU A 142 4.08 -26.41 33.53
C LEU A 142 3.80 -27.52 32.52
N SER A 143 2.87 -27.28 31.62
CA SER A 143 2.76 -28.06 30.38
C SER A 143 4.01 -27.86 29.50
N GLU A 144 4.24 -28.76 28.54
CA GLU A 144 5.35 -28.63 27.58
C GLU A 144 5.28 -27.31 26.80
N ALA A 145 4.07 -26.87 26.43
CA ALA A 145 3.85 -25.62 25.71
C ALA A 145 4.23 -24.40 26.57
N GLU A 146 3.83 -24.38 27.84
CA GLU A 146 4.18 -23.31 28.77
C GLU A 146 5.68 -23.27 29.06
N LEU A 147 6.31 -24.43 29.26
CA LEU A 147 7.76 -24.52 29.43
C LEU A 147 8.51 -23.96 28.22
N MET A 148 8.11 -24.35 27.00
CA MET A 148 8.73 -23.85 25.77
C MET A 148 8.52 -22.34 25.60
N SER A 149 7.33 -21.83 25.93
CA SER A 149 7.05 -20.39 25.93
C SER A 149 7.91 -19.63 26.94
N ALA A 150 8.03 -20.12 28.17
CA ALA A 150 8.86 -19.52 29.21
C ALA A 150 10.35 -19.51 28.83
N VAL A 151 10.87 -20.62 28.27
CA VAL A 151 12.25 -20.71 27.80
C VAL A 151 12.54 -19.72 26.67
N GLN A 152 11.60 -19.54 25.73
CA GLN A 152 11.74 -18.56 24.66
C GLN A 152 11.67 -17.12 25.19
N GLU A 153 10.72 -16.84 26.09
CA GLU A 153 10.58 -15.54 26.73
C GLU A 153 11.85 -15.14 27.49
N ILE A 154 12.42 -16.03 28.32
CA ILE A 154 13.66 -15.78 29.06
C ILE A 154 14.81 -15.44 28.10
N ARG A 155 14.95 -16.21 27.01
CA ARG A 155 15.98 -15.99 25.99
C ARG A 155 15.89 -14.60 25.36
N ASP A 156 14.68 -14.14 25.09
CA ASP A 156 14.46 -12.82 24.51
C ASP A 156 14.66 -11.70 25.54
N LEU A 157 14.24 -11.93 26.79
CA LEU A 157 14.36 -10.96 27.87
C LEU A 157 15.81 -10.62 28.22
N VAL A 158 16.71 -11.61 28.25
CA VAL A 158 18.09 -11.42 28.74
C VAL A 158 19.15 -11.41 27.64
N ARG A 159 18.75 -11.42 26.37
CA ARG A 159 19.65 -11.59 25.22
C ARG A 159 20.93 -10.75 25.27
N TYR A 160 20.86 -9.55 25.84
CA TYR A 160 21.95 -8.58 25.85
C TYR A 160 22.43 -8.19 27.25
N THR A 161 22.09 -8.96 28.29
CA THR A 161 22.58 -8.70 29.65
C THR A 161 24.11 -8.77 29.71
N PRO A 162 24.76 -7.99 30.60
CA PRO A 162 26.22 -7.90 30.66
C PRO A 162 26.91 -9.18 31.15
N ILE A 163 26.18 -10.06 31.84
CA ILE A 163 26.71 -11.31 32.39
C ILE A 163 26.45 -12.50 31.46
N ARG A 164 27.21 -13.59 31.67
CA ARG A 164 27.00 -14.84 30.94
C ARG A 164 25.79 -15.57 31.53
N VAL A 165 24.71 -15.77 30.76
CA VAL A 165 23.56 -16.58 31.21
C VAL A 165 23.44 -17.84 30.37
N GLU A 166 23.43 -18.99 31.04
CA GLU A 166 23.13 -20.28 30.43
C GLU A 166 21.76 -20.76 30.87
N LEU A 167 20.92 -21.12 29.90
CA LEU A 167 19.59 -21.68 30.12
C LEU A 167 19.54 -23.12 29.61
N ASN A 168 19.27 -24.07 30.50
CA ASN A 168 19.21 -25.50 30.19
C ASN A 168 20.48 -25.98 29.44
N GLY A 169 21.65 -25.53 29.90
CA GLY A 169 22.96 -25.88 29.34
C GLY A 169 23.33 -25.16 28.03
N ARG A 170 22.57 -24.14 27.61
CA ARG A 170 22.86 -23.34 26.40
C ARG A 170 23.09 -21.88 26.75
N LEU A 171 24.18 -21.30 26.25
CA LEU A 171 24.43 -19.87 26.34
C LEU A 171 23.36 -19.08 25.57
N ILE A 172 22.70 -18.13 26.25
CA ILE A 172 21.62 -17.32 25.66
C ILE A 172 21.94 -15.82 25.55
N THR A 173 23.05 -15.37 26.16
CA THR A 173 23.47 -13.96 26.09
C THR A 173 24.44 -13.67 24.95
N ARG A 174 24.47 -12.41 24.52
CA ARG A 174 25.37 -11.88 23.49
C ARG A 174 25.93 -10.54 23.95
N ASN A 175 27.19 -10.28 23.64
CA ASN A 175 27.79 -8.98 23.91
C ASN A 175 27.39 -7.96 22.81
N PRO A 176 26.65 -6.89 23.15
CA PRO A 176 26.29 -5.84 22.19
C PRO A 176 27.49 -5.22 21.46
N GLU A 177 28.64 -5.08 22.12
CA GLU A 177 29.83 -4.43 21.53
C GLU A 177 30.42 -5.22 20.34
N THR A 178 30.12 -6.51 20.26
CA THR A 178 30.60 -7.40 19.19
C THR A 178 29.62 -7.53 18.02
N GLU A 179 28.42 -6.97 18.17
CA GLU A 179 27.37 -7.00 17.15
C GLU A 179 27.53 -5.85 16.14
N LYS A 180 26.90 -5.99 14.97
CA LYS A 180 26.86 -4.92 13.96
C LYS A 180 25.70 -3.97 14.22
N TRP A 181 25.97 -2.67 14.25
CA TRP A 181 24.99 -1.61 14.52
C TRP A 181 24.94 -0.61 13.38
N ASP A 182 23.76 -0.01 13.17
CA ASP A 182 23.59 1.06 12.18
C ASP A 182 24.07 2.40 12.75
N ALA A 183 23.94 2.57 14.07
CA ALA A 183 24.51 3.69 14.80
C ALA A 183 24.78 3.33 16.27
N GLU A 184 25.62 4.13 16.90
CA GLU A 184 25.97 4.03 18.31
C GLU A 184 26.25 5.44 18.84
N ASP A 185 25.80 5.74 20.05
CA ASP A 185 26.13 6.98 20.76
C ASP A 185 26.40 6.70 22.26
N GLU A 186 26.44 7.76 23.08
CA GLU A 186 26.65 7.62 24.52
C GLU A 186 25.47 6.99 25.29
N PHE A 187 24.28 6.94 24.68
CA PHE A 187 23.06 6.44 25.29
C PHE A 187 22.76 5.00 24.91
N ALA A 188 22.96 4.60 23.65
CA ALA A 188 22.53 3.30 23.15
C ALA A 188 23.26 2.82 21.88
N TRP A 189 23.07 1.53 21.59
CA TRP A 189 23.29 0.94 20.27
C TRP A 189 21.96 0.85 19.52
N TYR A 190 21.98 1.15 18.22
CA TYR A 190 20.78 1.25 17.39
C TYR A 190 20.88 0.38 16.13
N ARG A 191 19.79 -0.31 15.82
CA ARG A 191 19.60 -1.00 14.54
C ARG A 191 18.19 -0.73 14.03
N VAL A 192 18.05 -0.30 12.79
CA VAL A 192 16.76 -0.02 12.15
C VAL A 192 16.44 -1.13 11.14
N ARG A 193 15.15 -1.42 10.95
CA ARG A 193 14.65 -2.41 10.00
C ARG A 193 13.47 -1.84 9.22
N GLU A 194 13.29 -2.27 7.98
CA GLU A 194 12.16 -1.81 7.14
C GLU A 194 10.80 -2.11 7.80
N GLU A 195 10.67 -3.30 8.40
CA GLU A 195 9.43 -3.87 8.93
C GLU A 195 9.60 -4.40 10.37
N GLY A 196 8.48 -4.58 11.06
CA GLY A 196 8.39 -5.17 12.39
C GLY A 196 8.40 -4.17 13.55
N ALA A 197 8.38 -4.69 14.78
CA ALA A 197 8.40 -3.87 15.99
C ALA A 197 9.83 -3.38 16.33
N VAL A 198 9.90 -2.32 17.12
CA VAL A 198 11.15 -1.83 17.72
C VAL A 198 11.31 -2.45 19.10
N SER A 199 12.29 -3.33 19.26
CA SER A 199 12.60 -3.97 20.55
C SER A 199 13.50 -3.08 21.38
N ILE A 200 13.12 -2.79 22.62
CA ILE A 200 13.84 -1.83 23.48
C ILE A 200 14.39 -2.54 24.72
N TYR A 201 15.71 -2.56 24.84
CA TYR A 201 16.44 -3.13 25.97
C TYR A 201 16.99 -2.02 26.85
N ASN A 202 16.71 -2.09 28.15
CA ASN A 202 17.31 -1.24 29.16
C ASN A 202 18.53 -1.94 29.77
N GLN A 203 19.73 -1.46 29.44
CA GLN A 203 20.99 -2.05 29.90
C GLN A 203 21.04 -3.58 29.69
N GLY A 204 20.58 -4.02 28.51
CA GLY A 204 20.64 -5.42 28.12
C GLY A 204 19.43 -6.28 28.46
N VAL A 205 18.49 -5.79 29.28
CA VAL A 205 17.22 -6.48 29.59
C VAL A 205 16.10 -5.90 28.72
N LEU A 206 15.35 -6.75 28.01
CA LEU A 206 14.22 -6.32 27.19
C LEU A 206 13.11 -5.77 28.08
N VAL A 207 12.66 -4.55 27.79
CA VAL A 207 11.57 -3.88 28.50
C VAL A 207 10.26 -4.07 27.77
N ARG A 208 10.25 -3.75 26.47
CA ARG A 208 9.04 -3.75 25.64
C ARG A 208 9.36 -3.77 24.16
N HIS A 209 8.31 -4.00 23.37
CA HIS A 209 8.29 -3.75 21.95
C HIS A 209 7.39 -2.54 21.66
N ASP A 210 7.95 -1.55 20.96
CA ASP A 210 7.15 -0.49 20.36
C ASP A 210 6.67 -0.95 18.98
N PRO A 211 5.38 -0.85 18.65
CA PRO A 211 4.89 -1.21 17.32
C PRO A 211 5.55 -0.33 16.25
N GLY A 212 5.78 -0.91 15.05
CA GLY A 212 6.53 -0.26 13.98
C GLY A 212 5.95 1.09 13.55
N HIS A 213 4.62 1.23 13.56
CA HIS A 213 3.94 2.48 13.22
C HIS A 213 4.25 3.66 14.15
N MET A 214 4.77 3.42 15.37
CA MET A 214 5.19 4.53 16.22
C MET A 214 6.43 5.24 15.67
N TRP A 215 7.25 4.52 14.93
CA TRP A 215 8.52 5.01 14.37
C TRP A 215 8.50 5.06 12.83
N GLY A 216 7.50 4.45 12.19
CA GLY A 216 7.44 4.22 10.75
C GLY A 216 8.32 3.05 10.26
N VAL A 217 9.03 2.39 11.18
CA VAL A 217 10.06 1.37 10.93
C VAL A 217 10.13 0.37 12.09
N GLY A 218 10.72 -0.79 11.85
CA GLY A 218 11.11 -1.72 12.92
C GLY A 218 12.52 -1.46 13.43
N GLY A 219 12.96 -2.20 14.45
CA GLY A 219 14.34 -2.06 14.92
C GLY A 219 14.68 -2.66 16.27
N LEU A 220 15.84 -2.27 16.77
CA LEU A 220 16.42 -2.69 18.03
C LEU A 220 17.16 -1.52 18.67
N ILE A 221 16.86 -1.26 19.93
CA ILE A 221 17.51 -0.26 20.76
C ILE A 221 18.03 -0.98 22.00
N ILE A 222 19.32 -0.83 22.28
CA ILE A 222 19.92 -1.34 23.53
C ILE A 222 20.57 -0.17 24.25
N SER A 223 20.02 0.22 25.39
CA SER A 223 20.60 1.32 26.16
C SER A 223 21.88 0.90 26.88
N LYS A 224 22.84 1.83 26.91
CA LYS A 224 24.06 1.80 27.73
C LYS A 224 23.82 2.40 29.12
N ARG A 225 22.89 3.36 29.19
CA ARG A 225 22.48 4.04 30.43
C ARG A 225 21.09 3.59 30.85
N ALA A 226 20.82 3.65 32.16
CA ALA A 226 19.53 3.31 32.73
C ALA A 226 18.42 4.21 32.17
N ILE A 227 17.39 3.59 31.60
CA ILE A 227 16.14 4.24 31.21
C ILE A 227 15.25 4.34 32.45
N GLY A 228 14.56 5.47 32.60
CA GLY A 228 13.54 5.65 33.63
C GLY A 228 12.33 4.78 33.31
N LEU A 229 12.06 3.79 34.15
CA LEU A 229 10.93 2.87 34.02
C LEU A 229 9.92 3.06 35.16
N ASN A 230 8.69 2.58 34.95
CA ASN A 230 7.71 2.44 36.03
C ASN A 230 8.13 1.35 37.04
N VAL A 231 7.40 1.23 38.16
CA VAL A 231 7.74 0.28 39.25
C VAL A 231 7.77 -1.18 38.76
N SER A 232 6.88 -1.56 37.84
CA SER A 232 6.82 -2.91 37.25
C SER A 232 7.82 -3.15 36.12
N ARG A 233 8.63 -2.15 35.73
CA ARG A 233 9.64 -2.22 34.67
C ARG A 233 9.11 -2.65 33.30
N THR A 234 7.84 -2.41 33.02
CA THR A 234 7.19 -2.72 31.73
C THR A 234 7.04 -1.48 30.85
N GLU A 235 7.01 -0.29 31.46
CA GLU A 235 6.72 0.96 30.78
C GLU A 235 7.85 1.97 30.96
N ILE A 236 8.13 2.72 29.89
CA ILE A 236 9.16 3.76 29.87
C ILE A 236 8.53 5.09 30.30
N LEU A 237 9.19 5.80 31.20
CA LEU A 237 8.81 7.15 31.63
C LEU A 237 9.21 8.19 30.56
N ARG A 238 8.57 8.11 29.39
CA ARG A 238 9.01 8.79 28.15
C ARG A 238 9.15 10.31 28.29
N LYS A 239 8.25 10.94 29.06
CA LYS A 239 8.22 12.40 29.22
C LYS A 239 9.30 12.93 30.17
N THR A 240 9.67 12.16 31.19
CA THR A 240 10.54 12.62 32.28
C THR A 240 11.94 12.02 32.23
N CYS A 241 12.17 10.95 31.48
CA CYS A 241 13.48 10.32 31.35
C CYS A 241 14.36 11.02 30.30
N PRO A 242 15.44 11.72 30.69
CA PRO A 242 16.32 12.41 29.74
C PRO A 242 17.11 11.43 28.85
N VAL A 243 17.49 10.26 29.37
CA VAL A 243 18.14 9.20 28.58
C VAL A 243 17.23 8.74 27.43
N TRP A 244 15.95 8.51 27.74
CA TRP A 244 14.98 8.12 26.72
C TRP A 244 14.76 9.22 25.67
N GLN A 245 14.71 10.49 26.08
CA GLN A 245 14.57 11.60 25.13
C GLN A 245 15.72 11.65 24.13
N GLY A 246 16.97 11.41 24.60
CA GLY A 246 18.14 11.29 23.73
C GLY A 246 18.03 10.11 22.76
N ILE A 247 17.70 8.92 23.27
CA ILE A 247 17.49 7.70 22.49
C ILE A 247 16.41 7.88 21.43
N ALA A 248 15.25 8.42 21.82
CA ALA A 248 14.09 8.58 20.95
C ALA A 248 14.38 9.57 19.81
N LYS A 249 15.08 10.68 20.13
CA LYS A 249 15.53 11.62 19.11
C LYS A 249 16.46 10.94 18.11
N ARG A 250 17.49 10.24 18.59
CA ARG A 250 18.47 9.59 17.72
C ARG A 250 17.85 8.49 16.85
N PHE A 251 17.00 7.64 17.43
CA PHE A 251 16.32 6.59 16.67
C PHE A 251 15.34 7.17 15.64
N GLY A 252 14.63 8.25 15.97
CA GLY A 252 13.77 8.96 15.02
C GLY A 252 14.54 9.53 13.81
N GLU A 253 15.75 10.07 14.02
CA GLU A 253 16.63 10.51 12.92
C GLU A 253 17.03 9.34 12.00
N LEU A 254 17.35 8.17 12.56
CA LEU A 254 17.71 6.99 11.80
C LEU A 254 16.50 6.42 11.04
N ALA A 255 15.32 6.42 11.65
CA ALA A 255 14.07 6.02 11.01
C ALA A 255 13.75 6.90 9.79
N ALA A 256 13.87 8.22 9.93
CA ALA A 256 13.69 9.16 8.83
C ALA A 256 14.73 8.96 7.72
N ALA A 257 15.99 8.69 8.08
CA ALA A 257 17.04 8.41 7.10
C ALA A 257 16.75 7.13 6.29
N LEU A 258 16.31 6.04 6.95
CA LEU A 258 15.93 4.81 6.27
C LEU A 258 14.72 5.04 5.35
N ALA A 259 13.70 5.77 5.83
CA ALA A 259 12.52 6.10 5.03
C ALA A 259 12.88 6.89 3.76
N ASN A 260 13.87 7.79 3.84
CA ASN A 260 14.38 8.52 2.69
C ASN A 260 15.19 7.64 1.72
N GLN A 261 15.95 6.67 2.23
CA GLN A 261 16.74 5.74 1.41
C GLN A 261 15.88 4.77 0.61
N LEU A 262 14.80 4.24 1.19
CA LEU A 262 13.87 3.33 0.51
C LEU A 262 13.12 3.99 -0.67
N GLY A 263 13.10 5.33 -0.71
CA GLY A 263 12.46 6.12 -1.74
C GLY A 263 10.93 6.00 -1.75
N HIS A 264 10.30 6.62 -2.76
CA HIS A 264 8.83 6.62 -2.88
C HIS A 264 8.25 5.26 -3.32
N TYR A 265 9.04 4.39 -3.94
CA TYR A 265 8.57 3.14 -4.56
C TYR A 265 8.42 1.97 -3.60
N ARG A 266 8.99 2.05 -2.38
CA ARG A 266 8.98 0.94 -1.41
C ARG A 266 8.61 1.45 -0.02
N LYS A 267 7.34 1.83 0.13
CA LYS A 267 6.76 2.28 1.41
C LYS A 267 6.11 1.10 2.13
N THR A 268 6.55 0.88 3.38
CA THR A 268 6.08 -0.20 4.26
C THR A 268 4.75 0.16 4.93
N GLU A 269 4.03 -0.85 5.43
CA GLU A 269 2.76 -0.61 6.14
C GLU A 269 2.96 0.21 7.43
N SER A 270 4.06 -0.05 8.15
CA SER A 270 4.43 0.75 9.35
C SER A 270 4.60 2.23 9.03
N ARG A 271 5.19 2.57 7.87
CA ARG A 271 5.32 3.97 7.42
C ARG A 271 3.96 4.57 7.09
N ARG A 272 3.08 3.83 6.42
CA ARG A 272 1.74 4.32 6.04
C ARG A 272 0.89 4.59 7.27
N GLU A 273 0.89 3.68 8.24
CA GLU A 273 0.18 3.86 9.51
C GLU A 273 0.78 5.02 10.32
N ASN A 274 2.12 5.15 10.37
CA ASN A 274 2.77 6.29 11.02
C ASN A 274 2.35 7.63 10.37
N ALA A 275 2.30 7.69 9.04
CA ALA A 275 1.86 8.88 8.30
C ALA A 275 0.39 9.19 8.55
N ALA A 276 -0.50 8.20 8.54
CA ALA A 276 -1.92 8.35 8.87
C ALA A 276 -2.11 8.95 10.28
N ARG A 277 -1.41 8.41 11.29
CA ARG A 277 -1.45 8.95 12.66
C ARG A 277 -0.87 10.35 12.77
N SER A 278 0.19 10.64 12.01
CA SER A 278 0.83 11.98 11.98
C SER A 278 -0.05 13.04 11.30
N LEU A 279 -0.92 12.62 10.36
CA LEU A 279 -1.96 13.45 9.76
C LEU A 279 -3.04 13.81 10.80
N MET A 280 -3.56 12.81 11.52
CA MET A 280 -4.56 13.02 12.56
C MET A 280 -4.04 13.85 13.74
N ALA A 281 -2.75 13.74 14.06
CA ALA A 281 -2.12 14.48 15.16
C ALA A 281 -1.73 15.93 14.81
N GLY A 282 -1.86 16.36 13.55
CA GLY A 282 -1.50 17.73 13.15
C GLY A 282 0.03 17.99 13.17
N SER A 283 0.83 17.02 12.73
CA SER A 283 2.30 17.16 12.73
C SER A 283 2.80 18.32 11.83
N ARG A 284 4.03 18.82 12.08
CA ARG A 284 4.61 19.99 11.38
C ARG A 284 4.71 19.86 9.84
N SER A 285 4.68 18.63 9.30
CA SER A 285 4.81 18.35 7.86
C SER A 285 3.49 17.96 7.21
N LEU A 286 2.36 18.46 7.74
CA LEU A 286 1.01 18.00 7.40
C LEU A 286 0.70 18.05 5.91
N VAL A 287 0.98 19.16 5.23
CA VAL A 287 0.71 19.30 3.78
C VAL A 287 1.52 18.32 2.94
N THR A 288 2.78 18.07 3.30
CA THR A 288 3.64 17.09 2.61
C THR A 288 3.08 15.68 2.79
N LEU A 289 2.70 15.31 4.02
CA LEU A 289 2.10 13.99 4.29
C LEU A 289 0.78 13.81 3.52
N TYR A 290 -0.06 14.85 3.50
CA TYR A 290 -1.37 14.81 2.84
C TYR A 290 -1.25 14.61 1.33
N ARG A 291 -0.26 15.26 0.72
CA ARG A 291 -0.01 15.21 -0.72
C ARG A 291 0.77 13.97 -1.16
N ASP A 292 1.81 13.59 -0.41
CA ASP A 292 2.85 12.68 -0.91
C ASP A 292 2.81 11.29 -0.28
N GLU A 293 2.16 11.12 0.89
CA GLU A 293 2.08 9.83 1.56
C GLU A 293 0.83 9.04 1.16
N GLU A 294 1.05 7.79 0.72
CA GLU A 294 -0.03 6.93 0.23
C GLU A 294 -0.62 6.17 1.41
N VAL A 295 -1.53 6.83 2.14
CA VAL A 295 -2.14 6.31 3.35
C VAL A 295 -3.44 5.54 3.07
N ILE A 296 -4.05 5.76 1.90
CA ILE A 296 -5.28 5.10 1.46
C ILE A 296 -4.94 3.89 0.58
N THR A 297 -5.74 2.84 0.62
CA THR A 297 -5.62 1.70 -0.29
C THR A 297 -6.95 1.41 -0.95
N LEU A 298 -6.93 1.32 -2.27
CA LEU A 298 -8.09 1.13 -3.12
C LEU A 298 -8.06 -0.23 -3.82
N LEU A 299 -9.25 -0.73 -4.13
CA LEU A 299 -9.46 -1.77 -5.12
C LEU A 299 -9.65 -1.11 -6.51
N PRO A 300 -9.35 -1.83 -7.63
CA PRO A 300 -8.81 -3.18 -7.67
C PRO A 300 -7.29 -3.24 -7.47
N GLY A 301 -6.77 -4.38 -7.00
CA GLY A 301 -5.34 -4.71 -6.96
C GLY A 301 -4.54 -4.05 -5.85
N LYS A 302 -5.16 -3.78 -4.68
CA LYS A 302 -4.55 -3.15 -3.49
C LYS A 302 -3.66 -1.94 -3.83
N LYS A 303 -4.19 -0.98 -4.58
CA LYS A 303 -3.46 0.22 -5.01
C LYS A 303 -3.34 1.22 -3.87
N HIS A 304 -2.12 1.52 -3.43
CA HIS A 304 -1.89 2.57 -2.44
C HIS A 304 -1.95 3.95 -3.09
N VAL A 305 -2.72 4.87 -2.51
CA VAL A 305 -2.91 6.22 -3.03
C VAL A 305 -2.86 7.26 -1.92
N THR A 306 -2.55 8.50 -2.28
CA THR A 306 -2.52 9.64 -1.35
C THR A 306 -3.94 10.10 -1.05
N LEU A 307 -4.14 10.88 0.02
CA LEU A 307 -5.46 11.45 0.33
C LEU A 307 -5.96 12.36 -0.80
N VAL A 308 -5.07 13.11 -1.44
CA VAL A 308 -5.40 13.95 -2.60
C VAL A 308 -5.92 13.11 -3.76
N ASP A 309 -5.21 12.04 -4.15
CA ASP A 309 -5.64 11.17 -5.25
C ASP A 309 -6.95 10.42 -4.92
N PHE A 310 -7.11 9.99 -3.67
CA PHE A 310 -8.36 9.40 -3.20
C PHE A 310 -9.55 10.35 -3.36
N LEU A 311 -9.46 11.57 -2.80
CA LEU A 311 -10.53 12.56 -2.86
C LEU A 311 -10.83 12.99 -4.30
N TYR A 312 -9.81 13.14 -5.14
CA TYR A 312 -9.97 13.40 -6.57
C TYR A 312 -10.75 12.27 -7.27
N LYS A 313 -10.44 11.01 -6.97
CA LYS A 313 -11.16 9.85 -7.52
C LYS A 313 -12.61 9.76 -7.05
N CYS A 314 -12.91 10.22 -5.83
CA CYS A 314 -14.28 10.30 -5.33
C CYS A 314 -15.09 11.39 -6.05
N ARG A 315 -14.47 12.51 -6.43
CA ARG A 315 -15.15 13.59 -7.20
C ARG A 315 -15.36 13.28 -8.66
N ARG A 316 -14.65 12.31 -9.23
CA ARG A 316 -14.76 12.03 -10.66
C ARG A 316 -16.15 11.50 -10.97
N GLN A 317 -16.90 12.22 -11.81
CA GLN A 317 -18.17 11.73 -12.35
C GLN A 317 -17.96 10.39 -13.06
N ARG A 318 -18.78 9.39 -12.70
CA ARG A 318 -18.74 8.05 -13.28
C ARG A 318 -20.03 7.79 -14.04
N PRO A 319 -20.02 6.94 -15.09
CA PRO A 319 -21.25 6.60 -15.82
C PRO A 319 -22.31 6.04 -14.86
N GLY A 320 -23.40 6.78 -14.67
CA GLY A 320 -24.49 6.41 -13.75
C GLY A 320 -24.18 6.60 -12.26
N GLY A 321 -23.15 7.37 -11.88
CA GLY A 321 -22.73 7.52 -10.48
C GLY A 321 -22.91 8.92 -9.89
N TYR A 322 -23.16 8.96 -8.59
CA TYR A 322 -23.14 10.18 -7.76
C TYR A 322 -21.70 10.68 -7.59
N GLU A 323 -21.48 11.99 -7.59
CA GLU A 323 -20.15 12.56 -7.30
C GLU A 323 -19.88 12.60 -5.80
N GLY A 324 -18.60 12.47 -5.43
CA GLY A 324 -18.15 12.68 -4.06
C GLY A 324 -18.46 11.51 -3.12
N CYS A 325 -18.58 10.29 -3.63
CA CYS A 325 -18.89 9.11 -2.82
C CYS A 325 -17.85 7.99 -2.96
N PHE A 326 -17.81 7.11 -1.95
CA PHE A 326 -17.02 5.88 -1.97
C PHE A 326 -17.69 4.80 -1.14
N THR A 327 -17.20 3.56 -1.25
CA THR A 327 -17.60 2.44 -0.40
C THR A 327 -16.37 1.74 0.17
N ILE A 328 -16.54 1.01 1.27
CA ILE A 328 -15.47 0.25 1.94
C ILE A 328 -15.83 -1.22 1.90
N ALA A 329 -14.98 -2.04 1.29
CA ALA A 329 -15.17 -3.49 1.29
C ALA A 329 -14.80 -4.08 2.66
N ARG A 330 -15.50 -5.14 3.08
CA ARG A 330 -15.06 -5.96 4.23
C ARG A 330 -13.99 -6.95 3.81
N SER A 331 -13.25 -7.49 4.77
CA SER A 331 -12.18 -8.46 4.50
C SER A 331 -12.68 -9.72 3.79
N GLU A 332 -13.90 -10.18 4.08
CA GLU A 332 -14.56 -11.31 3.42
C GLU A 332 -15.08 -10.98 2.03
N ASP A 333 -15.40 -9.70 1.78
CA ASP A 333 -15.98 -9.21 0.54
C ASP A 333 -14.94 -8.71 -0.47
N ILE A 334 -13.64 -8.85 -0.19
CA ILE A 334 -12.58 -8.38 -1.10
C ILE A 334 -12.77 -8.89 -2.53
N PRO A 335 -13.05 -10.19 -2.80
CA PRO A 335 -13.28 -10.66 -4.16
C PRO A 335 -14.42 -9.91 -4.86
N ARG A 336 -15.52 -9.66 -4.15
CA ARG A 336 -16.67 -8.93 -4.69
C ARG A 336 -16.38 -7.44 -4.86
N GLY A 337 -15.59 -6.86 -3.96
CA GLY A 337 -15.10 -5.48 -4.06
C GLY A 337 -14.14 -5.26 -5.22
N GLU A 338 -13.30 -6.25 -5.57
CA GLU A 338 -12.44 -6.22 -6.76
C GLU A 338 -13.28 -6.12 -8.04
N LEU A 339 -14.37 -6.90 -8.11
CA LEU A 339 -15.31 -6.87 -9.25
C LEU A 339 -16.01 -5.51 -9.37
N LEU A 340 -16.56 -5.00 -8.27
CA LEU A 340 -17.25 -3.71 -8.23
C LEU A 340 -16.30 -2.55 -8.61
N ALA A 341 -15.07 -2.59 -8.10
CA ALA A 341 -14.05 -1.59 -8.43
C ALA A 341 -13.58 -1.70 -9.89
N GLY A 342 -13.46 -2.92 -10.42
CA GLY A 342 -13.10 -3.18 -11.82
C GLY A 342 -14.15 -2.69 -12.82
N ALA A 343 -15.43 -2.72 -12.43
CA ALA A 343 -16.53 -2.16 -13.22
C ALA A 343 -16.52 -0.62 -13.28
N ASP A 344 -15.69 0.04 -12.46
CA ASP A 344 -15.50 1.50 -12.41
C ASP A 344 -16.76 2.30 -11.97
N ILE A 345 -17.68 1.64 -11.27
CA ILE A 345 -18.95 2.22 -10.77
C ILE A 345 -18.72 3.18 -9.60
N VAL A 346 -17.91 2.79 -8.62
CA VAL A 346 -17.64 3.55 -7.39
C VAL A 346 -16.19 3.34 -6.95
N VAL A 347 -15.64 4.30 -6.20
CA VAL A 347 -14.35 4.09 -5.51
C VAL A 347 -14.56 3.08 -4.39
N VAL A 348 -13.85 1.94 -4.46
CA VAL A 348 -13.89 0.92 -3.41
C VAL A 348 -12.60 0.97 -2.61
N MET A 349 -12.71 1.30 -1.33
CA MET A 349 -11.59 1.34 -0.40
C MET A 349 -11.36 -0.04 0.23
N HIS A 350 -10.10 -0.44 0.30
CA HIS A 350 -9.68 -1.67 0.96
C HIS A 350 -9.70 -1.48 2.50
N PRO A 351 -10.17 -2.49 3.27
CA PRO A 351 -10.38 -2.36 4.73
C PRO A 351 -9.12 -2.09 5.54
N ILE A 352 -7.94 -2.48 5.03
CA ILE A 352 -6.63 -2.12 5.64
C ILE A 352 -6.48 -0.63 5.92
N THR A 353 -7.15 0.22 5.13
CA THR A 353 -7.14 1.67 5.37
C THR A 353 -7.74 1.99 6.72
N LEU A 354 -8.88 1.39 7.10
CA LEU A 354 -9.49 1.60 8.42
C LEU A 354 -8.51 1.20 9.54
N THR A 355 -7.84 0.05 9.40
CA THR A 355 -6.84 -0.41 10.38
C THR A 355 -5.69 0.60 10.55
N ARG A 356 -5.20 1.23 9.48
CA ARG A 356 -4.13 2.24 9.57
C ARG A 356 -4.56 3.51 10.32
N PHE A 357 -5.82 3.90 10.17
CA PHE A 357 -6.39 5.04 10.87
C PHE A 357 -6.88 4.67 12.28
N GLY A 358 -6.89 3.37 12.62
CA GLY A 358 -7.40 2.88 13.90
C GLY A 358 -8.93 2.92 14.00
N CYS A 359 -9.62 2.91 12.86
CA CYS A 359 -11.07 2.98 12.75
C CYS A 359 -11.68 1.57 12.77
N TYR A 360 -12.79 1.41 13.48
CA TYR A 360 -13.61 0.20 13.55
C TYR A 360 -14.97 0.38 12.83
N SER A 361 -15.30 1.61 12.43
CA SER A 361 -16.49 1.95 11.66
C SER A 361 -16.16 2.88 10.50
N ASN A 362 -17.10 3.00 9.57
CA ASN A 362 -16.98 3.92 8.43
C ASN A 362 -17.07 5.38 8.91
N ASP A 363 -17.90 5.67 9.91
CA ASP A 363 -18.07 7.00 10.49
C ASP A 363 -16.80 7.51 11.15
N GLU A 364 -16.11 6.65 11.93
CA GLU A 364 -14.83 7.00 12.55
C GLU A 364 -13.79 7.41 11.51
N PHE A 365 -13.83 6.83 10.30
CA PHE A 365 -12.95 7.23 9.22
C PHE A 365 -13.31 8.59 8.64
N ILE A 366 -14.61 8.90 8.49
CA ILE A 366 -15.06 10.24 8.10
C ILE A 366 -14.65 11.28 9.14
N GLU A 367 -14.80 10.98 10.43
CA GLU A 367 -14.32 11.84 11.52
C GLU A 367 -12.81 12.06 11.46
N CYS A 368 -12.03 11.02 11.14
CA CYS A 368 -10.59 11.14 10.92
C CYS A 368 -10.27 12.08 9.73
N LEU A 369 -11.02 11.99 8.62
CA LEU A 369 -10.85 12.90 7.48
C LEU A 369 -11.17 14.35 7.86
N ALA A 370 -12.28 14.57 8.57
CA ALA A 370 -12.68 15.88 9.08
C ALA A 370 -11.60 16.46 10.02
N GLN A 371 -11.06 15.64 10.93
CA GLN A 371 -9.97 16.04 11.81
C GLN A 371 -8.70 16.43 11.03
N ILE A 372 -8.37 15.69 9.98
CA ILE A 372 -7.21 16.01 9.13
C ILE A 372 -7.41 17.35 8.40
N HIS A 373 -8.60 17.60 7.85
CA HIS A 373 -8.93 18.88 7.22
C HIS A 373 -8.92 20.03 8.22
N ASN A 374 -9.41 19.83 9.45
CA ASN A 374 -9.32 20.83 10.52
C ASN A 374 -7.85 21.13 10.90
N ASN A 375 -7.02 20.09 11.06
CA ASN A 375 -5.59 20.27 11.31
C ASN A 375 -4.90 21.04 10.17
N LEU A 376 -5.25 20.78 8.91
CA LEU A 376 -4.73 21.52 7.75
C LEU A 376 -5.14 22.99 7.81
N ARG A 377 -6.39 23.27 8.18
CA ARG A 377 -6.90 24.64 8.35
C ARG A 377 -6.16 25.42 9.42
N GLU A 378 -5.82 24.78 10.53
CA GLU A 378 -5.16 25.43 11.67
C GLU A 378 -3.64 25.60 11.47
N SER A 379 -2.99 24.68 10.73
CA SER A 379 -1.53 24.58 10.70
C SER A 379 -0.84 25.35 9.57
N ASP A 380 -1.49 25.58 8.42
CA ASP A 380 -0.83 26.15 7.24
C ASP A 380 -1.64 27.25 6.55
N GLN A 381 -1.26 28.52 6.80
CA GLN A 381 -1.82 29.71 6.14
C GLN A 381 -1.11 30.07 4.82
N THR A 382 -0.25 29.22 4.27
CA THR A 382 0.36 29.47 2.97
C THR A 382 -0.65 29.31 1.83
N GLU A 383 -0.40 29.94 0.68
CA GLU A 383 -1.24 29.81 -0.54
C GLU A 383 -1.47 28.34 -0.94
N ARG A 384 -0.50 27.46 -0.65
CA ARG A 384 -0.64 26.02 -0.93
C ARG A 384 -1.58 25.31 0.04
N GLY A 385 -1.51 25.62 1.34
CA GLY A 385 -2.46 25.12 2.33
C GLY A 385 -3.88 25.54 1.99
N ALA A 386 -4.05 26.83 1.63
CA ALA A 386 -5.33 27.39 1.18
C ALA A 386 -5.90 26.64 -0.05
N TRP A 387 -5.08 26.33 -1.06
CA TRP A 387 -5.52 25.60 -2.26
C TRP A 387 -6.11 24.22 -1.95
N TYR A 388 -5.53 23.47 -0.99
CA TYR A 388 -6.07 22.17 -0.57
C TYR A 388 -7.33 22.33 0.27
N MET A 389 -7.41 23.37 1.10
CA MET A 389 -8.59 23.66 1.92
C MET A 389 -9.80 24.07 1.09
N GLU A 390 -9.62 24.91 0.06
CA GLU A 390 -10.67 25.29 -0.88
C GLU A 390 -11.27 24.08 -1.62
N ARG A 391 -10.48 23.01 -1.77
CA ARG A 391 -10.87 21.77 -2.43
C ARG A 391 -11.16 20.63 -1.47
N ALA A 392 -11.05 20.84 -0.16
CA ALA A 392 -11.38 19.83 0.83
C ALA A 392 -12.90 19.59 0.82
N PHE A 393 -13.29 18.33 0.92
CA PHE A 393 -14.67 17.93 1.16
C PHE A 393 -14.68 16.56 1.81
N GLU A 394 -15.77 16.26 2.48
CA GLU A 394 -16.01 14.97 3.11
C GLU A 394 -16.84 14.12 2.14
N PRO A 395 -16.28 13.04 1.58
CA PRO A 395 -17.03 12.20 0.66
C PRO A 395 -18.05 11.34 1.42
N ALA A 396 -19.21 11.10 0.82
CA ALA A 396 -20.24 10.23 1.39
C ALA A 396 -19.84 8.76 1.31
N VAL A 397 -20.14 7.99 2.35
CA VAL A 397 -19.98 6.53 2.36
C VAL A 397 -21.26 5.86 1.87
N ILE A 398 -21.12 4.89 0.97
CA ILE A 398 -22.21 4.05 0.48
C ILE A 398 -22.08 2.66 1.11
N ASP A 399 -23.18 2.15 1.65
CA ASP A 399 -23.25 0.77 2.14
C ASP A 399 -22.83 -0.22 1.04
N PHE A 400 -21.77 -0.97 1.32
CA PHE A 400 -21.17 -1.91 0.39
C PHE A 400 -22.17 -3.00 -0.04
N ASN A 401 -23.02 -3.47 0.89
CA ASN A 401 -23.94 -4.56 0.61
C ASN A 401 -25.02 -4.15 -0.38
N THR A 402 -25.53 -2.92 -0.27
CA THR A 402 -26.48 -2.35 -1.22
C THR A 402 -25.92 -2.38 -2.65
N LEU A 403 -24.68 -1.93 -2.83
CA LEU A 403 -24.00 -1.96 -4.14
C LEU A 403 -23.72 -3.40 -4.61
N SER A 404 -23.22 -4.25 -3.71
CA SER A 404 -22.86 -5.63 -4.01
C SER A 404 -24.05 -6.48 -4.46
N ASN A 405 -25.21 -6.29 -3.82
CA ASN A 405 -26.45 -7.00 -4.13
C ASN A 405 -27.07 -6.54 -5.46
N ALA A 406 -26.95 -5.25 -5.79
CA ALA A 406 -27.41 -4.71 -7.06
C ALA A 406 -26.49 -5.06 -8.23
N PHE A 407 -25.21 -5.36 -7.96
CA PHE A 407 -24.22 -5.64 -9.00
C PHE A 407 -24.51 -6.95 -9.74
N VAL A 408 -24.91 -6.83 -11.01
CA VAL A 408 -25.10 -7.97 -11.92
C VAL A 408 -23.88 -8.08 -12.82
N GLU A 409 -23.18 -9.21 -12.73
CA GLU A 409 -22.08 -9.51 -13.64
C GLU A 409 -22.62 -9.79 -15.04
N ARG A 410 -22.05 -9.10 -16.03
CA ARG A 410 -22.44 -9.27 -17.43
C ARG A 410 -21.22 -9.60 -18.24
N THR A 411 -21.35 -10.65 -19.04
CA THR A 411 -20.35 -11.06 -20.02
C THR A 411 -21.08 -11.43 -21.31
N GLN A 412 -20.69 -10.78 -22.41
CA GLN A 412 -21.22 -11.05 -23.73
C GLN A 412 -20.13 -10.90 -24.79
N LEU A 413 -20.23 -11.65 -25.87
CA LEU A 413 -19.48 -11.44 -27.09
C LEU A 413 -20.14 -10.36 -27.94
N VAL A 414 -19.33 -9.51 -28.55
CA VAL A 414 -19.79 -8.39 -29.38
C VAL A 414 -19.19 -8.50 -30.78
N ARG A 415 -19.87 -7.95 -31.78
CA ARG A 415 -19.34 -7.93 -33.15
C ARG A 415 -18.29 -6.84 -33.30
N GLU A 416 -17.17 -7.18 -33.92
CA GLU A 416 -16.03 -6.26 -34.08
C GLU A 416 -16.42 -4.95 -34.80
N LYS A 417 -17.27 -5.07 -35.83
CA LYS A 417 -17.71 -3.92 -36.64
C LYS A 417 -18.67 -2.97 -35.92
N ASP A 418 -19.42 -3.49 -34.95
CA ASP A 418 -20.38 -2.69 -34.19
C ASP A 418 -19.69 -1.98 -33.03
N ALA A 419 -18.59 -2.56 -32.52
CA ALA A 419 -18.01 -2.15 -31.25
C ALA A 419 -16.71 -1.35 -31.37
N LEU A 420 -15.96 -1.47 -32.49
CA LEU A 420 -14.68 -0.79 -32.71
C LEU A 420 -14.77 0.27 -33.81
N ASP A 421 -14.10 1.40 -33.61
CA ASP A 421 -13.88 2.38 -34.68
C ASP A 421 -12.97 1.82 -35.78
N ALA A 422 -12.93 2.50 -36.94
CA ALA A 422 -12.23 2.00 -38.13
C ALA A 422 -10.72 1.76 -37.93
N GLU A 423 -10.04 2.58 -37.12
CA GLU A 423 -8.61 2.44 -36.88
C GLU A 423 -8.34 1.31 -35.88
N THR A 424 -9.07 1.30 -34.77
CA THR A 424 -8.97 0.22 -33.77
C THR A 424 -9.32 -1.13 -34.41
N LEU A 425 -10.33 -1.20 -35.27
CA LEU A 425 -10.70 -2.41 -36.00
C LEU A 425 -9.58 -2.90 -36.92
N ARG A 426 -8.84 -2.00 -37.58
CA ARG A 426 -7.67 -2.36 -38.42
C ARG A 426 -6.54 -2.96 -37.58
N ALA A 427 -6.19 -2.30 -36.48
CA ALA A 427 -5.17 -2.77 -35.56
C ALA A 427 -5.56 -4.13 -34.98
N TRP A 428 -6.81 -4.25 -34.51
CA TRP A 428 -7.38 -5.48 -33.97
C TRP A 428 -7.33 -6.62 -34.97
N ARG A 429 -7.77 -6.44 -36.22
CA ARG A 429 -7.72 -7.49 -37.25
C ARG A 429 -6.31 -8.01 -37.50
N SER A 430 -5.33 -7.10 -37.51
CA SER A 430 -3.92 -7.45 -37.69
C SER A 430 -3.39 -8.26 -36.51
N LEU A 431 -3.74 -7.86 -35.28
CA LEU A 431 -3.34 -8.55 -34.05
C LEU A 431 -4.07 -9.88 -33.87
N ARG A 432 -5.36 -9.95 -34.16
CA ARG A 432 -6.20 -11.15 -34.05
C ARG A 432 -5.62 -12.32 -34.83
N TRP A 433 -5.15 -12.08 -36.05
CA TRP A 433 -4.45 -13.10 -36.82
C TRP A 433 -3.20 -13.61 -36.08
N CYS A 434 -2.41 -12.71 -35.50
CA CYS A 434 -1.22 -13.07 -34.73
C CYS A 434 -1.59 -13.90 -33.48
N LEU A 435 -2.64 -13.50 -32.75
CA LEU A 435 -3.13 -14.20 -31.56
C LEU A 435 -3.63 -15.61 -31.90
N VAL A 436 -4.33 -15.81 -33.03
CA VAL A 436 -4.76 -17.14 -33.49
C VAL A 436 -3.56 -18.07 -33.70
N GLN A 437 -2.52 -17.59 -34.40
CA GLN A 437 -1.32 -18.40 -34.65
C GLN A 437 -0.51 -18.63 -33.38
N TYR A 438 -0.42 -17.62 -32.53
CA TYR A 438 0.28 -17.71 -31.25
C TYR A 438 -0.39 -18.71 -30.30
N ALA A 439 -1.71 -18.66 -30.15
CA ALA A 439 -2.46 -19.59 -29.29
C ALA A 439 -2.26 -21.06 -29.72
N ARG A 440 -2.24 -21.31 -31.03
CA ARG A 440 -1.90 -22.65 -31.58
C ARG A 440 -0.50 -23.09 -31.21
N ARG A 441 0.46 -22.17 -31.19
CA ARG A 441 1.85 -22.44 -30.82
C ARG A 441 1.98 -22.75 -29.33
N CYS A 442 1.29 -22.00 -28.47
CA CYS A 442 1.30 -22.20 -27.02
C CYS A 442 0.77 -23.59 -26.62
N THR A 443 -0.26 -24.07 -27.35
CA THR A 443 -0.88 -25.39 -27.13
C THR A 443 -0.17 -26.56 -27.83
N GLY A 444 1.11 -26.39 -28.16
CA GLY A 444 1.97 -27.48 -28.65
C GLY A 444 2.02 -27.64 -30.17
N GLY A 445 1.43 -26.71 -30.93
CA GLY A 445 1.62 -26.65 -32.37
C GLY A 445 3.08 -26.44 -32.76
N LYS A 446 3.51 -27.04 -33.87
CA LYS A 446 4.87 -26.89 -34.41
C LYS A 446 4.86 -25.95 -35.61
N GLY A 447 5.77 -24.99 -35.64
CA GLY A 447 5.95 -24.11 -36.80
C GLY A 447 6.45 -24.89 -38.02
N ARG A 448 5.86 -24.64 -39.19
CA ARG A 448 6.42 -25.02 -40.50
C ARG A 448 6.81 -23.75 -41.28
N TRP A 449 7.36 -23.93 -42.48
CA TRP A 449 7.55 -22.89 -43.51
C TRP A 449 6.40 -21.88 -43.51
N ALA A 450 6.73 -20.58 -43.47
CA ALA A 450 5.80 -19.44 -43.48
C ALA A 450 4.76 -19.39 -42.34
N ASN A 451 5.23 -19.48 -41.09
CA ASN A 451 4.51 -19.26 -39.81
C ASN A 451 3.15 -19.95 -39.62
N TYR A 452 2.85 -20.91 -40.48
CA TYR A 452 1.74 -21.82 -40.30
C TYR A 452 2.08 -22.82 -39.20
N THR A 453 1.26 -22.79 -38.14
CA THR A 453 1.38 -23.75 -37.04
C THR A 453 0.55 -24.99 -37.35
N ARG A 454 1.20 -26.16 -37.38
CA ARG A 454 0.52 -27.47 -37.53
C ARG A 454 0.41 -28.15 -36.17
N GLY A 455 -0.81 -28.61 -35.83
CA GLY A 455 -1.12 -29.13 -34.50
C GLY A 455 -1.38 -28.01 -33.49
N GLY A 456 -1.63 -28.38 -32.24
CA GLY A 456 -2.15 -27.45 -31.23
C GLY A 456 -3.67 -27.25 -31.33
N LYS A 457 -4.25 -26.65 -30.28
CA LYS A 457 -5.68 -26.30 -30.24
C LYS A 457 -5.93 -25.07 -31.11
N VAL A 458 -7.09 -25.04 -31.77
CA VAL A 458 -7.51 -23.91 -32.62
C VAL A 458 -8.59 -23.13 -31.89
N PHE A 459 -8.22 -21.98 -31.35
CA PHE A 459 -9.17 -21.05 -30.74
C PHE A 459 -9.69 -20.04 -31.76
N HIS A 460 -11.00 -19.75 -31.68
CA HIS A 460 -11.57 -18.53 -32.21
C HIS A 460 -11.19 -17.36 -31.30
N ILE A 461 -10.45 -16.38 -31.83
CA ILE A 461 -10.14 -15.16 -31.09
C ILE A 461 -11.27 -14.16 -31.34
N LEU A 462 -12.00 -13.82 -30.29
CA LEU A 462 -13.25 -13.05 -30.35
C LEU A 462 -13.16 -11.77 -29.51
N LEU A 463 -14.09 -10.85 -29.77
CA LEU A 463 -14.27 -9.62 -28.99
C LEU A 463 -15.48 -9.78 -28.08
N GLY A 464 -15.38 -9.29 -26.86
CA GLY A 464 -16.49 -9.27 -25.93
C GLY A 464 -16.47 -8.06 -25.02
N GLU A 465 -17.53 -7.95 -24.23
CA GLU A 465 -17.72 -6.99 -23.17
C GLU A 465 -17.99 -7.76 -21.89
N SER A 466 -17.19 -7.50 -20.86
CA SER A 466 -17.37 -8.08 -19.53
C SER A 466 -17.19 -7.01 -18.46
N THR A 467 -17.96 -7.13 -17.37
CA THR A 467 -17.79 -6.29 -16.18
C THR A 467 -16.69 -6.80 -15.25
N SER A 468 -16.34 -8.09 -15.33
CA SER A 468 -15.47 -8.79 -14.38
C SER A 468 -14.18 -9.34 -14.98
N ALA A 469 -14.14 -9.62 -16.28
CA ALA A 469 -13.00 -10.26 -16.94
C ALA A 469 -12.38 -9.38 -18.04
N GLU A 470 -11.04 -9.35 -18.12
CA GLU A 470 -10.31 -8.71 -19.22
C GLU A 470 -10.13 -9.65 -20.42
N ALA A 471 -10.14 -10.97 -20.20
CA ALA A 471 -10.26 -12.02 -21.20
C ALA A 471 -10.93 -13.26 -20.57
N TRP A 472 -11.52 -14.12 -21.40
CA TRP A 472 -12.10 -15.39 -20.96
C TRP A 472 -12.17 -16.42 -22.09
N THR A 473 -12.28 -17.70 -21.74
CA THR A 473 -12.24 -18.85 -22.66
C THR A 473 -13.07 -19.99 -22.12
N ASP A 474 -13.57 -20.86 -23.00
CA ASP A 474 -14.14 -22.16 -22.63
C ASP A 474 -13.05 -23.27 -22.52
N GLY A 475 -11.78 -22.90 -22.70
CA GLY A 475 -10.62 -23.80 -22.67
C GLY A 475 -10.46 -24.69 -23.91
N GLU A 476 -11.39 -24.61 -24.87
CA GLU A 476 -11.44 -25.51 -26.03
C GLU A 476 -11.62 -24.80 -27.37
N SER A 477 -12.61 -23.91 -27.49
CA SER A 477 -13.09 -23.40 -28.78
C SER A 477 -12.84 -21.91 -29.01
N TYR A 478 -12.84 -21.06 -27.98
CA TYR A 478 -12.64 -19.61 -28.17
C TYR A 478 -11.86 -18.93 -27.05
N ILE A 479 -11.21 -17.81 -27.36
CA ILE A 479 -10.70 -16.85 -26.37
C ILE A 479 -11.29 -15.49 -26.73
N ALA A 480 -12.01 -14.89 -25.79
CA ALA A 480 -12.61 -13.58 -25.93
C ALA A 480 -11.81 -12.54 -25.14
N TYR A 481 -11.66 -11.35 -25.73
CA TYR A 481 -10.98 -10.21 -25.09
C TYR A 481 -11.97 -9.10 -24.82
N ASN A 482 -11.86 -8.48 -23.66
CA ASN A 482 -12.68 -7.34 -23.30
C ASN A 482 -12.36 -6.14 -24.20
N ILE A 483 -13.40 -5.53 -24.74
CA ILE A 483 -13.33 -4.37 -25.63
C ILE A 483 -12.51 -3.21 -25.06
N LYS A 484 -12.59 -2.98 -23.73
CA LYS A 484 -11.84 -1.93 -23.04
C LYS A 484 -10.32 -2.11 -23.15
N VAL A 485 -9.84 -3.36 -23.28
CA VAL A 485 -8.42 -3.67 -23.49
C VAL A 485 -8.03 -3.45 -24.94
N VAL A 486 -8.88 -3.91 -25.87
CA VAL A 486 -8.64 -3.81 -27.32
C VAL A 486 -8.63 -2.36 -27.81
N GLN A 487 -9.50 -1.50 -27.28
CA GLN A 487 -9.54 -0.07 -27.60
C GLN A 487 -8.23 0.66 -27.30
N ARG A 488 -7.39 0.14 -26.40
CA ARG A 488 -6.06 0.71 -26.07
C ARG A 488 -5.07 0.57 -27.24
N LEU A 489 -5.35 -0.29 -28.24
CA LEU A 489 -4.51 -0.42 -29.44
C LEU A 489 -4.38 0.90 -30.21
N ARG A 490 -5.37 1.79 -30.11
CA ARG A 490 -5.34 3.10 -30.76
C ARG A 490 -4.28 4.03 -30.17
N THR A 491 -4.13 4.03 -28.83
CA THR A 491 -3.28 4.99 -28.11
C THR A 491 -1.89 4.44 -27.78
N ASP A 492 -1.79 3.14 -27.50
CA ASP A 492 -0.55 2.45 -27.17
C ASP A 492 -0.53 1.02 -27.79
N PRO A 493 -0.33 0.91 -29.11
CA PRO A 493 -0.49 -0.33 -29.85
C PRO A 493 0.44 -1.44 -29.38
N LEU A 494 1.70 -1.13 -29.04
CA LEU A 494 2.68 -2.15 -28.64
C LEU A 494 2.44 -2.63 -27.21
N ARG A 495 2.15 -1.72 -26.27
CA ARG A 495 1.83 -2.09 -24.88
C ARG A 495 0.54 -2.90 -24.82
N ALA A 496 -0.50 -2.47 -25.54
CA ALA A 496 -1.77 -3.19 -25.61
C ALA A 496 -1.61 -4.57 -26.27
N ALA A 497 -0.87 -4.68 -27.38
CA ALA A 497 -0.60 -5.97 -28.02
C ALA A 497 0.18 -6.92 -27.10
N SER A 498 1.24 -6.44 -26.43
CA SER A 498 2.00 -7.22 -25.45
C SER A 498 1.10 -7.75 -24.34
N TYR A 499 0.22 -6.90 -23.82
CA TYR A 499 -0.74 -7.29 -22.79
C TYR A 499 -1.73 -8.36 -23.28
N LEU A 500 -2.26 -8.20 -24.49
CA LEU A 500 -3.16 -9.18 -25.11
C LEU A 500 -2.49 -10.53 -25.35
N PHE A 501 -1.19 -10.58 -25.69
CA PHE A 501 -0.43 -11.84 -25.75
C PHE A 501 -0.28 -12.50 -24.38
N SER A 502 0.00 -11.73 -23.33
CA SER A 502 0.06 -12.26 -21.96
C SER A 502 -1.30 -12.79 -21.49
N LEU A 503 -2.40 -12.11 -21.86
CA LEU A 503 -3.75 -12.62 -21.63
C LEU A 503 -3.99 -13.91 -22.43
N THR A 504 -3.51 -14.03 -23.67
CA THR A 504 -3.57 -15.31 -24.41
C THR A 504 -2.89 -16.44 -23.64
N GLU A 505 -1.72 -16.19 -23.06
CA GLU A 505 -1.00 -17.18 -22.25
C GLU A 505 -1.76 -17.55 -20.98
N HIS A 506 -2.40 -16.56 -20.35
CA HIS A 506 -3.27 -16.74 -19.18
C HIS A 506 -4.45 -17.65 -19.51
N GLU A 507 -5.22 -17.31 -20.55
CA GLU A 507 -6.39 -18.09 -20.96
C GLU A 507 -6.01 -19.51 -21.38
N ILE A 508 -4.84 -19.71 -21.97
CA ILE A 508 -4.36 -21.06 -22.35
C ILE A 508 -3.90 -21.89 -21.13
N ALA A 509 -3.52 -21.24 -20.03
CA ALA A 509 -3.11 -21.93 -18.81
C ALA A 509 -4.30 -22.53 -18.03
N HIS A 510 -5.54 -22.12 -18.36
CA HIS A 510 -6.75 -22.72 -17.83
C HIS A 510 -7.01 -24.12 -18.40
N GLU A 511 -7.45 -25.03 -17.54
CA GLU A 511 -7.88 -26.39 -17.90
C GLU A 511 -9.40 -26.48 -17.85
N GLY A 512 -10.09 -25.74 -18.72
CA GLY A 512 -11.55 -25.66 -18.77
C GLY A 512 -12.03 -24.22 -19.00
N ASP A 513 -13.29 -23.96 -18.65
CA ASP A 513 -13.87 -22.62 -18.69
C ASP A 513 -13.20 -21.71 -17.66
N SER A 514 -12.59 -20.62 -18.13
CA SER A 514 -11.87 -19.68 -17.28
C SER A 514 -12.78 -18.90 -16.32
N MET A 515 -14.09 -18.84 -16.61
CA MET A 515 -15.07 -18.14 -15.77
C MET A 515 -15.46 -18.99 -14.54
N ASP A 516 -15.32 -20.31 -14.63
CA ASP A 516 -15.67 -21.26 -13.56
C ASP A 516 -14.42 -21.80 -12.80
N CYS A 517 -13.21 -21.44 -13.24
CA CYS A 517 -11.94 -21.95 -12.71
C CYS A 517 -11.10 -20.89 -11.98
N GLY A 518 -10.69 -21.19 -10.74
CA GLY A 518 -9.76 -20.34 -9.97
C GLY A 518 -8.28 -20.54 -10.32
N HIS A 519 -7.41 -19.69 -9.77
CA HIS A 519 -5.95 -19.77 -9.96
C HIS A 519 -5.27 -20.52 -8.81
N ASP A 520 -5.11 -21.83 -8.96
CA ASP A 520 -4.34 -22.66 -8.03
C ASP A 520 -2.83 -22.67 -8.37
N GLU A 521 -2.03 -23.35 -7.54
CA GLU A 521 -0.58 -23.46 -7.76
C GLU A 521 -0.24 -24.10 -9.12
N ALA A 522 -1.04 -25.09 -9.55
CA ALA A 522 -0.86 -25.75 -10.84
C ALA A 522 -1.12 -24.80 -12.01
N PHE A 523 -2.15 -23.95 -11.93
CA PHE A 523 -2.40 -22.87 -12.88
C PHE A 523 -1.19 -21.92 -12.97
N TYR A 524 -0.71 -21.40 -11.83
CA TYR A 524 0.42 -20.47 -11.83
C TYR A 524 1.68 -21.10 -12.41
N GLN A 525 1.93 -22.38 -12.14
CA GLN A 525 3.04 -23.10 -12.74
C GLN A 525 2.89 -23.25 -14.26
N ARG A 526 1.70 -23.62 -14.76
CA ARG A 526 1.42 -23.69 -16.21
C ARG A 526 1.58 -22.33 -16.89
N PHE A 527 1.03 -21.28 -16.30
CA PHE A 527 1.14 -19.92 -16.83
C PHE A 527 2.60 -19.47 -16.90
N HIS A 528 3.34 -19.63 -15.81
CA HIS A 528 4.77 -19.32 -15.74
C HIS A 528 5.57 -20.08 -16.81
N ASP A 529 5.34 -21.40 -16.95
CA ASP A 529 6.05 -22.23 -17.91
C ASP A 529 5.71 -21.85 -19.36
N VAL A 530 4.46 -21.52 -19.65
CA VAL A 530 4.04 -21.02 -20.98
C VAL A 530 4.72 -19.67 -21.26
N SER A 531 4.66 -18.71 -20.33
CA SER A 531 5.23 -17.37 -20.52
C SER A 531 6.74 -17.37 -20.73
N ILE A 532 7.48 -18.26 -20.07
CA ILE A 532 8.93 -18.40 -20.30
C ILE A 532 9.20 -19.11 -21.62
N ARG A 533 8.58 -20.27 -21.85
CA ARG A 533 8.81 -21.09 -23.05
C ARG A 533 8.46 -20.35 -24.34
N MET A 534 7.46 -19.47 -24.29
CA MET A 534 6.92 -18.78 -25.45
C MET A 534 7.44 -17.35 -25.63
N ALA A 535 8.32 -16.86 -24.74
CA ALA A 535 8.80 -15.47 -24.77
C ALA A 535 9.39 -15.04 -26.13
N GLU A 536 10.17 -15.90 -26.79
CA GLU A 536 10.73 -15.63 -28.12
C GLU A 536 9.64 -15.55 -29.20
N GLU A 537 8.69 -16.47 -29.18
CA GLU A 537 7.58 -16.50 -30.14
C GLU A 537 6.64 -15.32 -29.91
N ARG A 538 6.39 -14.90 -28.66
CA ARG A 538 5.63 -13.69 -28.31
C ARG A 538 6.25 -12.46 -28.96
N GLN A 539 7.56 -12.27 -28.76
CA GLN A 539 8.28 -11.13 -29.34
C GLN A 539 8.22 -11.13 -30.87
N ARG A 540 8.31 -12.31 -31.48
CA ARG A 540 8.18 -12.48 -32.92
C ARG A 540 6.79 -12.08 -33.43
N TYR A 541 5.70 -12.59 -32.83
CA TYR A 541 4.35 -12.26 -33.26
C TYR A 541 3.97 -10.79 -32.97
N MET A 542 4.55 -10.18 -31.94
CA MET A 542 4.46 -8.72 -31.73
C MET A 542 5.07 -7.94 -32.91
N HIS A 543 6.21 -8.39 -33.43
CA HIS A 543 6.81 -7.76 -34.61
C HIS A 543 5.97 -7.99 -35.87
N VAL A 544 5.43 -9.20 -36.08
CA VAL A 544 4.52 -9.49 -37.21
C VAL A 544 3.26 -8.62 -37.13
N PHE A 545 2.70 -8.43 -35.94
CA PHE A 545 1.58 -7.51 -35.73
C PHE A 545 1.91 -6.09 -36.18
N LEU A 546 3.03 -5.52 -35.72
CA LEU A 546 3.43 -4.15 -36.09
C LEU A 546 3.59 -4.01 -37.60
N MET A 547 4.23 -4.99 -38.25
CA MET A 547 4.40 -5.01 -39.71
C MET A 547 3.05 -5.09 -40.43
N LYS A 548 2.17 -6.03 -40.04
CA LYS A 548 0.85 -6.21 -40.67
C LYS A 548 -0.05 -4.99 -40.49
N TYR A 549 -0.03 -4.37 -39.30
CA TYR A 549 -0.80 -3.17 -39.01
C TYR A 549 -0.32 -1.97 -39.83
N THR A 550 0.99 -1.70 -39.85
CA THR A 550 1.55 -0.55 -40.58
C THR A 550 1.48 -0.74 -42.10
N THR A 551 1.72 -1.94 -42.64
CA THR A 551 1.51 -2.23 -44.07
C THR A 551 0.04 -2.11 -44.48
N SER A 552 -0.90 -2.43 -43.59
CA SER A 552 -2.32 -2.17 -43.84
C SER A 552 -2.63 -0.68 -43.96
N MET A 553 -1.93 0.18 -43.20
CA MET A 553 -2.06 1.64 -43.31
C MET A 553 -1.41 2.17 -44.61
N GLU A 554 -0.24 1.65 -45.00
CA GLU A 554 0.44 2.00 -46.26
C GLU A 554 -0.47 1.78 -47.48
N ARG A 555 -1.19 0.66 -47.52
CA ARG A 555 -2.10 0.30 -48.62
C ARG A 555 -3.24 1.29 -48.83
N GLU A 556 -3.62 2.02 -47.79
CA GLU A 556 -4.66 3.05 -47.84
C GLU A 556 -4.10 4.46 -48.02
N GLY A 557 -2.80 4.59 -48.29
CA GLY A 557 -2.16 5.88 -48.51
C GLY A 557 -2.00 6.72 -47.24
N LYS A 558 -2.12 6.12 -46.04
CA LYS A 558 -1.84 6.83 -44.78
C LYS A 558 -0.34 7.12 -44.65
N LYS A 559 0.01 8.33 -44.20
CA LYS A 559 1.40 8.74 -43.94
C LYS A 559 2.02 7.90 -42.82
N ALA A 560 3.31 7.63 -42.90
CA ALA A 560 4.07 6.89 -41.89
C ALA A 560 4.33 7.75 -40.63
N ALA A 561 3.28 8.00 -39.85
CA ALA A 561 3.31 8.84 -38.65
C ALA A 561 2.63 8.16 -37.45
N GLY A 562 3.08 8.46 -36.23
CA GLY A 562 2.52 7.93 -34.99
C GLY A 562 3.34 6.79 -34.35
N LYS A 563 2.94 6.38 -33.14
CA LYS A 563 3.70 5.45 -32.27
C LYS A 563 3.97 4.09 -32.93
N ALA A 564 3.01 3.51 -33.65
CA ALA A 564 3.20 2.20 -34.31
C ALA A 564 4.34 2.21 -35.34
N TRP A 565 4.51 3.33 -36.04
CA TRP A 565 5.59 3.52 -37.02
C TRP A 565 6.94 3.75 -36.35
N GLN A 566 6.98 4.57 -35.29
CA GLN A 566 8.18 4.78 -34.48
C GLN A 566 8.74 3.44 -33.97
N GLU A 567 7.87 2.59 -33.41
CA GLU A 567 8.25 1.26 -32.91
C GLU A 567 8.73 0.33 -34.02
N ARG A 568 8.04 0.29 -35.18
CA ARG A 568 8.50 -0.49 -36.34
C ARG A 568 9.91 -0.06 -36.78
N PHE A 569 10.15 1.24 -36.93
CA PHE A 569 11.46 1.76 -37.35
C PHE A 569 12.57 1.46 -36.34
N LEU A 570 12.27 1.45 -35.04
CA LEU A 570 13.24 1.02 -34.03
C LEU A 570 13.65 -0.44 -34.20
N VAL A 571 12.68 -1.33 -34.44
CA VAL A 571 12.95 -2.75 -34.68
C VAL A 571 13.76 -2.97 -35.96
N ASP A 572 13.39 -2.29 -37.06
CA ASP A 572 14.10 -2.37 -38.34
C ASP A 572 15.54 -1.84 -38.24
N ARG A 573 15.76 -0.77 -37.45
CA ARG A 573 17.10 -0.22 -37.17
C ARG A 573 17.97 -1.20 -36.38
N VAL A 574 17.41 -1.89 -35.39
CA VAL A 574 18.13 -2.93 -34.65
C VAL A 574 18.45 -4.11 -35.57
N GLY A 575 17.52 -4.52 -36.43
CA GLY A 575 17.72 -5.56 -37.43
C GLY A 575 18.87 -5.24 -38.40
N SER A 576 18.82 -4.07 -39.03
CA SER A 576 19.88 -3.61 -39.95
C SER A 576 21.23 -3.40 -39.26
N GLY A 577 21.25 -2.96 -38.00
CA GLY A 577 22.46 -2.85 -37.18
C GLY A 577 23.12 -4.21 -36.88
N ARG A 578 22.33 -5.27 -36.70
CA ARG A 578 22.82 -6.64 -36.51
C ARG A 578 23.47 -7.19 -37.78
N GLU A 579 22.82 -7.01 -38.93
CA GLU A 579 23.36 -7.45 -40.22
C GLU A 579 24.67 -6.78 -40.56
N LYS A 580 24.78 -5.46 -40.32
CA LYS A 580 26.04 -4.71 -40.50
C LYS A 580 27.18 -5.23 -39.63
N ARG A 581 26.87 -5.96 -38.55
CA ARG A 581 27.83 -6.60 -37.63
C ARG A 581 28.00 -8.10 -37.89
N GLY A 582 27.48 -8.63 -39.01
CA GLY A 582 27.56 -10.05 -39.37
C GLY A 582 26.66 -10.96 -38.53
N LEU A 583 25.71 -10.39 -37.77
CA LEU A 583 24.74 -11.15 -36.98
C LEU A 583 23.41 -11.27 -37.75
N PRO A 584 22.71 -12.41 -37.65
CA PRO A 584 21.39 -12.55 -38.26
C PRO A 584 20.39 -11.55 -37.64
N ARG A 585 19.44 -11.06 -38.46
CA ARG A 585 18.29 -10.29 -37.97
C ARG A 585 17.54 -11.08 -36.91
N LEU A 586 16.84 -10.37 -36.03
CA LEU A 586 15.97 -10.98 -35.02
C LEU A 586 14.82 -11.77 -35.64
N THR A 587 14.44 -11.42 -36.88
CA THR A 587 13.33 -12.01 -37.63
C THR A 587 13.71 -12.14 -39.11
N ASP A 588 13.28 -13.24 -39.74
CA ASP A 588 13.53 -13.54 -41.16
C ASP A 588 12.45 -12.86 -42.03
N GLU A 589 12.77 -11.71 -42.62
CA GLU A 589 11.84 -10.88 -43.39
C GLU A 589 11.26 -11.58 -44.63
N THR A 590 11.99 -12.54 -45.21
CA THR A 590 11.50 -13.30 -46.37
C THR A 590 10.28 -14.15 -46.01
N LYS A 591 10.24 -14.67 -44.77
CA LYS A 591 9.10 -15.45 -44.24
C LYS A 591 7.93 -14.56 -43.82
N ILE A 592 8.22 -13.37 -43.30
CA ILE A 592 7.21 -12.40 -42.82
C ILE A 592 6.37 -11.82 -43.98
N SER A 593 6.95 -11.72 -45.18
CA SER A 593 6.28 -11.13 -46.35
C SER A 593 5.01 -11.88 -46.80
N GLU A 594 4.95 -13.20 -46.66
CA GLU A 594 3.77 -14.02 -47.02
C GLU A 594 2.63 -13.82 -46.00
N GLU A 595 2.95 -13.72 -44.72
CA GLU A 595 2.00 -13.63 -43.60
C GLU A 595 1.44 -12.21 -43.37
N ILE A 596 2.19 -11.16 -43.75
CA ILE A 596 1.62 -9.80 -43.85
C ILE A 596 0.44 -9.80 -44.84
N ASN A 597 0.51 -10.60 -45.90
CA ASN A 597 -0.48 -10.65 -46.98
C ASN A 597 -1.66 -11.59 -46.73
N GLU A 598 -1.60 -12.45 -45.71
CA GLU A 598 -2.68 -13.39 -45.42
C GLU A 598 -3.99 -12.69 -45.02
N VAL A 599 -5.09 -13.21 -45.55
CA VAL A 599 -6.45 -12.77 -45.25
C VAL A 599 -6.84 -13.22 -43.85
N VAL A 600 -7.28 -12.27 -43.02
CA VAL A 600 -7.80 -12.56 -41.69
C VAL A 600 -9.24 -13.08 -41.85
N PRO A 601 -9.58 -14.30 -41.40
CA PRO A 601 -10.94 -14.81 -41.48
C PRO A 601 -11.94 -13.88 -40.78
N ASP A 602 -13.15 -13.74 -41.32
CA ASP A 602 -14.21 -12.99 -40.65
C ASP A 602 -14.65 -13.67 -39.35
N GLU A 603 -15.24 -12.90 -38.43
CA GLU A 603 -15.74 -13.42 -37.16
C GLU A 603 -16.91 -14.42 -37.38
N PRO A 604 -16.94 -15.55 -36.65
CA PRO A 604 -17.99 -16.56 -36.81
C PRO A 604 -19.29 -16.11 -36.12
N VAL A 605 -20.16 -15.41 -36.85
CA VAL A 605 -21.40 -14.82 -36.30
C VAL A 605 -22.31 -15.85 -35.62
N SER A 606 -22.45 -17.06 -36.16
CA SER A 606 -23.26 -18.13 -35.56
C SER A 606 -22.70 -18.64 -34.24
N LEU A 607 -21.36 -18.69 -34.10
CA LEU A 607 -20.69 -19.09 -32.87
C LEU A 607 -20.88 -18.00 -31.80
N ILE A 608 -20.74 -16.72 -32.16
CA ILE A 608 -20.99 -15.58 -31.26
C ILE A 608 -22.42 -15.65 -30.70
N GLN A 609 -23.42 -15.90 -31.56
CA GLN A 609 -24.82 -16.02 -31.15
C GLN A 609 -25.06 -17.20 -30.20
N LEU A 610 -24.43 -18.35 -30.47
CA LEU A 610 -24.53 -19.54 -29.63
C LEU A 610 -23.93 -19.31 -28.25
N ILE A 611 -22.71 -18.77 -28.18
CA ILE A 611 -22.02 -18.49 -26.91
C ILE A 611 -22.81 -17.45 -26.10
N ASN A 612 -23.28 -16.37 -26.73
CA ASN A 612 -24.12 -15.38 -26.04
C ASN A 612 -25.41 -15.97 -25.49
N PHE A 613 -26.01 -16.93 -26.19
CA PHE A 613 -27.18 -17.65 -25.68
C PHE A 613 -26.83 -18.48 -24.44
N GLN A 614 -25.67 -19.14 -24.42
CA GLN A 614 -25.18 -19.90 -23.27
C GLN A 614 -24.86 -18.99 -22.07
N LEU A 615 -24.11 -17.92 -22.29
CA LEU A 615 -23.76 -16.93 -21.26
C LEU A 615 -25.01 -16.31 -20.62
N ARG A 616 -26.05 -16.01 -21.40
CA ARG A 616 -27.33 -15.49 -20.88
C ARG A 616 -28.09 -16.50 -20.02
N GLN A 617 -27.96 -17.80 -20.28
CA GLN A 617 -28.56 -18.82 -19.42
C GLN A 617 -27.80 -18.95 -18.08
N GLN A 618 -26.51 -18.69 -18.07
CA GLN A 618 -25.67 -18.76 -16.86
C GLN A 618 -25.78 -17.51 -15.98
N CYS A 619 -25.77 -16.29 -16.55
CA CYS A 619 -25.66 -15.04 -15.79
C CYS A 619 -26.99 -14.41 -15.31
N GLY A 620 -28.15 -14.98 -15.66
CA GLY A 620 -29.46 -14.43 -15.30
C GLY A 620 -29.83 -13.15 -16.06
N ALA A 621 -31.07 -13.07 -16.56
CA ALA A 621 -31.53 -11.99 -17.44
C ALA A 621 -32.17 -10.82 -16.67
N GLY A 622 -31.45 -10.22 -15.73
CA GLY A 622 -31.90 -9.02 -15.00
C GLY A 622 -31.69 -7.72 -15.79
N PRO A 623 -32.60 -6.73 -15.73
CA PRO A 623 -32.35 -5.38 -16.26
C PRO A 623 -31.18 -4.71 -15.53
N GLU A 624 -30.60 -3.68 -16.13
CA GLU A 624 -29.48 -2.97 -15.49
C GLU A 624 -30.02 -2.17 -14.30
N PRO A 625 -29.35 -2.25 -13.13
CA PRO A 625 -29.74 -1.42 -12.00
C PRO A 625 -29.57 0.06 -12.35
N ASP A 626 -30.50 0.90 -11.90
CA ASP A 626 -30.28 2.34 -11.89
C ASP A 626 -29.29 2.67 -10.77
N TRP A 627 -28.03 2.87 -11.14
CA TRP A 627 -26.96 3.12 -10.18
C TRP A 627 -27.16 4.40 -9.37
N ASN A 628 -27.90 5.40 -9.87
CA ASN A 628 -28.21 6.59 -9.08
C ASN A 628 -29.15 6.25 -7.92
N GLU A 629 -30.18 5.44 -8.17
CA GLU A 629 -31.13 4.99 -7.16
C GLU A 629 -30.44 4.10 -6.12
N VAL A 630 -29.64 3.12 -6.58
CA VAL A 630 -28.90 2.19 -5.71
C VAL A 630 -27.89 2.93 -4.82
N MET A 631 -27.18 3.93 -5.35
CA MET A 631 -26.23 4.71 -4.55
C MET A 631 -26.96 5.55 -3.49
N LEU A 632 -28.08 6.20 -3.84
CA LEU A 632 -28.90 6.96 -2.89
C LEU A 632 -29.45 6.04 -1.79
N GLU A 633 -29.95 4.86 -2.14
CA GLU A 633 -30.39 3.85 -1.19
C GLU A 633 -29.24 3.45 -0.26
N GLY A 634 -28.05 3.21 -0.81
CA GLY A 634 -26.87 2.81 -0.03
C GLY A 634 -26.36 3.90 0.90
N ILE A 635 -26.42 5.18 0.51
CA ILE A 635 -26.10 6.33 1.39
C ILE A 635 -27.11 6.39 2.54
N VAL A 636 -28.40 6.28 2.24
CA VAL A 636 -29.46 6.30 3.26
C VAL A 636 -29.35 5.09 4.20
N SER A 637 -29.01 3.92 3.66
CA SER A 637 -28.76 2.69 4.42
C SER A 637 -27.61 2.89 5.40
N GLU A 638 -26.48 3.44 4.93
CA GLU A 638 -25.31 3.72 5.75
C GLU A 638 -25.63 4.71 6.88
N ILE A 639 -26.34 5.81 6.58
CA ILE A 639 -26.77 6.80 7.58
C ILE A 639 -27.66 6.16 8.65
N LYS A 640 -28.58 5.26 8.26
CA LYS A 640 -29.44 4.54 9.21
C LYS A 640 -28.64 3.61 10.10
N LEU A 641 -27.67 2.87 9.56
CA LEU A 641 -26.79 1.97 10.30
C LEU A 641 -25.94 2.75 11.33
N SER A 642 -25.40 3.90 10.92
CA SER A 642 -24.68 4.83 11.80
C SER A 642 -25.55 5.31 12.96
N GLN A 643 -26.76 5.78 12.67
CA GLN A 643 -27.70 6.27 13.69
C GLN A 643 -28.12 5.18 14.67
N GLN A 644 -28.36 3.95 14.20
CA GLN A 644 -28.72 2.82 15.06
C GLN A 644 -27.58 2.46 16.02
N LYS A 645 -26.34 2.37 15.52
CA LYS A 645 -25.16 2.14 16.37
C LYS A 645 -24.98 3.21 17.43
N ASN A 646 -25.12 4.48 17.05
CA ASN A 646 -25.02 5.59 18.01
C ASN A 646 -26.11 5.55 19.10
N VAL A 647 -27.28 4.97 18.82
CA VAL A 647 -28.35 4.76 19.80
C VAL A 647 -28.05 3.54 20.69
N GLU A 648 -27.47 2.47 20.15
CA GLU A 648 -27.05 1.28 20.92
C GLU A 648 -25.88 1.61 21.86
N ASP A 649 -24.83 2.25 21.34
CA ASP A 649 -23.66 2.69 22.12
C ASP A 649 -24.04 3.82 23.10
N GLY A 650 -24.92 4.74 22.67
CA GLY A 650 -25.47 5.79 23.53
C GLY A 650 -26.42 5.27 24.62
N GLY A 651 -27.09 4.15 24.38
CA GLY A 651 -27.96 3.46 25.35
C GLY A 651 -27.17 2.75 26.45
N GLU A 652 -25.98 2.22 26.15
CA GLU A 652 -25.05 1.68 27.15
C GLU A 652 -24.31 2.78 27.93
N TRP A 653 -24.16 3.98 27.35
CA TRP A 653 -23.52 5.13 28.01
C TRP A 653 -24.46 5.96 28.90
N LEU A 654 -25.79 5.88 28.70
CA LEU A 654 -26.79 6.69 29.41
C LEU A 654 -27.17 6.18 30.82
N ASP A 655 -26.54 5.10 31.31
CA ASP A 655 -26.82 4.52 32.63
C ASP A 655 -25.92 5.08 33.75
N TRP A 656 -25.01 6.03 33.45
CA TRP A 656 -24.03 6.56 34.44
C TRP A 656 -23.91 8.09 34.58
N VAL A 657 -24.84 8.89 34.05
CA VAL A 657 -24.83 10.35 34.27
C VAL A 657 -26.18 10.87 34.75
N PRO A 658 -26.34 11.22 36.05
CA PRO A 658 -27.54 11.87 36.53
C PRO A 658 -27.47 13.38 36.24
N GLY A 659 -28.32 13.82 35.31
CA GLY A 659 -28.76 15.21 35.21
C GLY A 659 -28.24 15.95 33.97
N GLY A 660 -29.18 16.38 33.13
CA GLY A 660 -28.92 17.37 32.07
C GLY A 660 -29.59 17.07 30.73
N ALA A 661 -30.85 16.63 30.72
CA ALA A 661 -31.65 16.66 29.50
C ALA A 661 -32.33 18.03 29.41
N GLU A 662 -31.91 18.88 28.47
CA GLU A 662 -32.79 19.86 27.81
C GLU A 662 -32.10 20.45 26.58
N GLY A 663 -32.77 20.28 25.42
CA GLY A 663 -32.61 21.15 24.26
C GLY A 663 -31.66 20.67 23.15
N LYS A 664 -32.14 19.81 22.25
CA LYS A 664 -31.80 19.89 20.83
C LYS A 664 -33.06 19.66 19.99
N GLU A 665 -33.53 20.75 19.39
CA GLU A 665 -34.67 20.79 18.49
C GLU A 665 -34.43 19.87 17.29
N ARG A 666 -35.46 19.09 17.00
CA ARG A 666 -35.63 18.29 15.79
C ARG A 666 -35.91 19.27 14.65
N ILE A 667 -35.06 19.29 13.64
CA ILE A 667 -35.29 20.05 12.40
C ILE A 667 -36.61 19.54 11.80
N ASP A 668 -37.57 20.45 11.63
CA ASP A 668 -38.86 20.17 11.00
C ASP A 668 -38.62 19.98 9.49
N ASP A 669 -39.11 18.87 8.93
CA ASP A 669 -38.95 18.47 7.52
C ASP A 669 -39.41 19.56 6.53
N ARG A 670 -40.20 20.52 7.02
CA ARG A 670 -40.69 21.67 6.25
C ARG A 670 -39.65 22.77 6.03
N GLU A 671 -38.81 23.08 7.02
CA GLU A 671 -37.75 24.10 6.87
C GLU A 671 -36.62 23.62 5.94
N TYR A 672 -36.36 22.30 5.92
CA TYR A 672 -35.40 21.66 5.02
C TYR A 672 -35.88 21.63 3.55
N GLN A 673 -37.17 21.37 3.33
CA GLN A 673 -37.79 21.46 1.99
C GLN A 673 -37.80 22.90 1.47
N GLU A 674 -38.13 23.89 2.31
CA GLU A 674 -38.11 25.31 1.93
C GLU A 674 -36.66 25.77 1.61
N PHE A 675 -35.65 25.33 2.34
CA PHE A 675 -34.23 25.62 2.04
C PHE A 675 -33.76 25.00 0.71
N MET A 676 -34.11 23.74 0.42
CA MET A 676 -33.73 23.06 -0.82
C MET A 676 -34.46 23.61 -2.05
N GLU A 677 -35.70 24.06 -1.93
CA GLU A 677 -36.38 24.80 -3.01
C GLU A 677 -35.70 26.15 -3.26
N GLN A 678 -35.27 26.85 -2.22
CA GLN A 678 -34.64 28.16 -2.34
C GLN A 678 -33.24 28.10 -2.98
N VAL A 679 -32.43 27.09 -2.63
CA VAL A 679 -31.11 26.84 -3.24
C VAL A 679 -31.24 26.46 -4.72
N ASN A 680 -32.23 25.61 -5.08
CA ASN A 680 -32.48 25.26 -6.48
C ASN A 680 -33.04 26.45 -7.29
N LEU A 681 -33.87 27.30 -6.67
CA LEU A 681 -34.37 28.54 -7.26
C LEU A 681 -33.24 29.55 -7.49
N ASP A 682 -32.33 29.73 -6.53
CA ASP A 682 -31.22 30.68 -6.65
C ASP A 682 -30.17 30.24 -7.68
N MET A 683 -29.88 28.94 -7.78
CA MET A 683 -28.96 28.38 -8.77
C MET A 683 -29.53 28.48 -10.20
N HIS A 684 -30.81 28.17 -10.41
CA HIS A 684 -31.45 28.35 -11.72
C HIS A 684 -31.63 29.81 -12.11
N LYS A 685 -31.76 30.71 -11.14
CA LYS A 685 -31.87 32.15 -11.40
C LYS A 685 -30.54 32.76 -11.84
N GLN A 686 -29.41 32.33 -11.25
CA GLN A 686 -28.07 32.74 -11.68
C GLN A 686 -27.76 32.31 -13.13
N ASP A 687 -28.09 31.07 -13.49
CA ASP A 687 -27.89 30.56 -14.87
C ASP A 687 -28.77 31.30 -15.88
N GLN A 688 -30.00 31.66 -15.49
CA GLN A 688 -30.91 32.44 -16.34
C GLN A 688 -30.45 33.90 -16.51
N GLU A 689 -29.95 34.53 -15.45
CA GLU A 689 -29.39 35.88 -15.48
C GLU A 689 -28.13 35.93 -16.35
N GLU A 690 -27.26 34.94 -16.24
CA GLU A 690 -26.03 34.83 -17.03
C GLU A 690 -26.30 34.51 -18.49
N ARG A 691 -27.25 33.61 -18.79
CA ARG A 691 -27.73 33.39 -20.16
C ARG A 691 -28.29 34.67 -20.76
N ALA A 692 -29.10 35.41 -20.01
CA ALA A 692 -29.63 36.69 -20.48
C ALA A 692 -28.51 37.72 -20.76
N ARG A 693 -27.46 37.75 -19.92
CA ARG A 693 -26.27 38.57 -20.15
C ARG A 693 -25.56 38.18 -21.44
N MET A 694 -25.21 36.89 -21.63
CA MET A 694 -24.49 36.42 -22.82
C MET A 694 -25.28 36.65 -24.11
N LEU A 695 -26.60 36.41 -24.10
CA LEU A 695 -27.47 36.71 -25.24
C LEU A 695 -27.48 38.20 -25.58
N SER A 696 -27.45 39.08 -24.57
CA SER A 696 -27.37 40.52 -24.75
C SER A 696 -26.01 40.99 -25.26
N VAL A 697 -24.91 40.42 -24.74
CA VAL A 697 -23.53 40.79 -25.15
C VAL A 697 -23.24 40.34 -26.58
N LEU A 698 -23.70 39.13 -26.95
CA LEU A 698 -23.50 38.53 -28.27
C LEU A 698 -24.52 38.98 -29.31
N GLY A 699 -25.67 39.53 -28.90
CA GLY A 699 -26.74 39.99 -29.79
C GLY A 699 -27.43 38.86 -30.55
N ILE A 700 -27.49 37.66 -29.95
CA ILE A 700 -28.02 36.43 -30.57
C ILE A 700 -29.34 36.00 -29.95
N ASN A 701 -30.08 35.15 -30.67
CA ASN A 701 -31.32 34.54 -30.16
C ASN A 701 -31.00 33.36 -29.22
N SER A 702 -31.82 33.15 -28.19
CA SER A 702 -31.71 32.06 -27.22
C SER A 702 -31.60 30.66 -27.84
N VAL A 703 -32.19 30.44 -29.02
CA VAL A 703 -32.12 29.14 -29.72
C VAL A 703 -30.70 28.81 -30.24
N LEU A 704 -29.86 29.82 -30.45
CA LEU A 704 -28.48 29.65 -30.93
C LEU A 704 -27.48 29.36 -29.80
N LEU A 705 -27.85 29.66 -28.55
CA LEU A 705 -27.04 29.39 -27.36
C LEU A 705 -27.52 28.08 -26.72
N THR A 706 -27.18 26.97 -27.37
CA THR A 706 -27.44 25.61 -26.84
C THR A 706 -26.70 25.40 -25.53
N GLU A 707 -27.08 24.39 -24.76
CA GLU A 707 -26.48 24.11 -23.45
C GLU A 707 -24.96 23.94 -23.51
N ASP A 708 -24.47 23.15 -24.47
CA ASP A 708 -23.04 22.88 -24.64
C ASP A 708 -22.24 24.16 -24.97
N ILE A 709 -22.81 25.05 -25.78
CA ILE A 709 -22.16 26.30 -26.19
C ILE A 709 -22.19 27.31 -25.03
N PHE A 710 -23.30 27.34 -24.26
CA PHE A 710 -23.40 28.17 -23.06
C PHE A 710 -22.30 27.82 -22.05
N TYR A 711 -22.15 26.55 -21.71
CA TYR A 711 -21.14 26.14 -20.74
C TYR A 711 -19.71 26.26 -21.28
N PHE A 712 -19.46 25.98 -22.56
CA PHE A 712 -18.15 26.23 -23.17
C PHE A 712 -17.74 27.69 -23.02
N LEU A 713 -18.62 28.63 -23.36
CA LEU A 713 -18.33 30.06 -23.28
C LEU A 713 -18.26 30.57 -21.83
N TYR A 714 -19.06 30.01 -20.93
CA TYR A 714 -19.03 30.35 -19.50
C TYR A 714 -17.70 30.00 -18.84
N PHE A 715 -17.06 28.91 -19.25
CA PHE A 715 -15.80 28.46 -18.65
C PHE A 715 -14.54 28.90 -19.41
N GLU A 716 -14.62 29.11 -20.72
CA GLU A 716 -13.45 29.38 -21.58
C GLU A 716 -13.30 30.85 -21.98
N THR A 717 -14.12 31.75 -21.43
CA THR A 717 -14.01 33.20 -21.71
C THR A 717 -13.90 34.00 -20.41
N SER A 718 -12.99 34.98 -20.40
CA SER A 718 -12.69 35.75 -19.17
C SER A 718 -13.42 37.08 -19.08
N ASP A 719 -13.86 37.64 -20.20
CA ASP A 719 -14.57 38.94 -20.27
C ASP A 719 -15.46 39.04 -21.52
N ASP A 720 -16.22 40.13 -21.62
CA ASP A 720 -17.21 40.34 -22.70
C ASP A 720 -16.58 40.51 -24.09
N ASP A 721 -15.32 40.95 -24.19
CA ASP A 721 -14.62 41.09 -25.47
C ASP A 721 -14.10 39.73 -25.96
N ASP A 722 -13.57 38.91 -25.05
CA ASP A 722 -13.17 37.54 -25.32
C ASP A 722 -14.39 36.64 -25.61
N LEU A 723 -15.51 36.86 -24.92
CA LEU A 723 -16.80 36.21 -25.22
C LEU A 723 -17.26 36.49 -26.66
N ARG A 724 -17.17 37.75 -27.12
CA ARG A 724 -17.50 38.11 -28.51
C ARG A 724 -16.52 37.50 -29.52
N ALA A 725 -15.23 37.48 -29.20
CA ALA A 725 -14.20 36.89 -30.06
C ALA A 725 -14.39 35.38 -30.19
N ALA A 726 -14.58 34.68 -29.08
CA ALA A 726 -14.87 33.25 -29.03
C ALA A 726 -16.13 32.90 -29.82
N TRP A 727 -17.16 33.77 -29.76
CA TRP A 727 -18.39 33.61 -30.55
C TRP A 727 -18.19 33.79 -32.05
N GLN A 728 -17.47 34.84 -32.47
CA GLN A 728 -17.20 35.11 -33.89
C GLN A 728 -16.31 34.04 -34.53
N GLU A 729 -15.33 33.56 -33.77
CA GLU A 729 -14.39 32.52 -34.21
C GLU A 729 -14.99 31.12 -34.13
N LYS A 730 -16.13 30.97 -33.44
CA LYS A 730 -16.75 29.69 -33.13
C LYS A 730 -15.74 28.70 -32.53
N ARG A 731 -15.06 29.11 -31.45
CA ARG A 731 -13.97 28.33 -30.85
C ARG A 731 -14.38 26.92 -30.42
N TRP A 732 -15.66 26.70 -30.12
CA TRP A 732 -16.24 25.38 -29.83
C TRP A 732 -16.40 24.47 -31.08
N GLU A 733 -16.21 24.99 -32.29
CA GLU A 733 -16.23 24.24 -33.57
C GLU A 733 -14.82 24.00 -34.16
N GLN A 734 -13.75 24.56 -33.56
CA GLN A 734 -12.38 24.42 -34.09
C GLN A 734 -11.61 23.28 -33.39
N GLU A 735 -11.13 22.30 -34.17
CA GLU A 735 -10.10 21.35 -33.71
C GLU A 735 -8.71 22.02 -33.73
N PRO A 736 -7.75 21.60 -32.87
CA PRO A 736 -6.45 22.27 -32.78
C PRO A 736 -5.63 22.07 -34.06
N ASP A 737 -5.30 23.19 -34.72
CA ASP A 737 -4.50 23.23 -35.95
C ASP A 737 -3.00 23.19 -35.65
N ASP A 738 -2.34 22.07 -35.96
CA ASP A 738 -0.88 21.92 -35.95
C ASP A 738 -0.36 22.00 -37.38
N GLY A 739 -0.08 23.22 -37.86
CA GLY A 739 0.35 23.40 -39.25
C GLY A 739 0.67 24.82 -39.67
N SER A 740 1.70 25.47 -39.08
CA SER A 740 2.32 26.64 -39.70
C SER A 740 3.63 26.27 -40.41
N GLU A 741 3.76 26.64 -41.69
CA GLU A 741 5.01 26.49 -42.45
C GLU A 741 6.11 27.37 -41.83
N LEU A 742 7.09 26.76 -41.17
CA LEU A 742 8.19 27.45 -40.49
C LEU A 742 9.32 27.85 -41.46
N LEU A 743 9.64 29.15 -41.51
CA LEU A 743 10.73 29.77 -42.29
C LEU A 743 12.14 29.30 -41.87
N ILE A 744 13.10 29.25 -42.81
CA ILE A 744 14.52 28.92 -42.54
C ILE A 744 15.20 30.09 -41.81
N HIS A 745 15.93 29.80 -40.73
CA HIS A 745 16.62 30.82 -39.92
C HIS A 745 17.93 31.26 -40.61
N GLU A 746 18.19 32.56 -40.71
CA GLU A 746 19.34 33.11 -41.47
C GLU A 746 20.71 32.55 -41.01
N SER A 747 20.86 32.22 -39.74
CA SER A 747 22.09 31.66 -39.18
C SER A 747 22.44 30.26 -39.69
N TRP A 748 21.53 29.57 -40.37
CA TRP A 748 21.74 28.23 -40.92
C TRP A 748 22.35 28.28 -42.32
N THR A 749 22.07 29.35 -43.06
CA THR A 749 22.46 29.58 -44.46
C THR A 749 23.93 29.24 -44.77
N PRO A 750 24.93 29.57 -43.91
CA PRO A 750 26.33 29.23 -44.17
C PRO A 750 26.66 27.73 -44.15
N TYR A 751 25.83 26.92 -43.48
CA TYR A 751 26.02 25.48 -43.26
C TYR A 751 25.06 24.61 -44.09
N MET A 752 24.15 25.25 -44.82
CA MET A 752 23.15 24.60 -45.67
C MET A 752 23.65 24.40 -47.09
N ARG A 753 23.32 23.25 -47.69
CA ARG A 753 23.57 23.00 -49.11
C ARG A 753 22.43 23.61 -49.96
N PRO A 754 22.67 24.01 -51.22
CA PRO A 754 21.69 24.77 -52.03
C PRO A 754 20.32 24.11 -52.25
N GLU A 755 20.19 22.80 -52.05
CA GLU A 755 18.95 22.03 -52.25
C GLU A 755 18.30 21.55 -50.94
N GLU A 756 18.84 21.95 -49.78
CA GLU A 756 18.33 21.49 -48.48
C GLU A 756 17.18 22.37 -47.98
N THR A 757 16.04 21.74 -47.67
CA THR A 757 14.90 22.39 -47.01
C THR A 757 14.99 22.22 -45.50
N ARG A 758 14.30 23.08 -44.72
CA ARG A 758 14.26 22.99 -43.24
C ARG A 758 13.83 21.60 -42.78
N TRP A 759 12.82 21.02 -43.44
CA TRP A 759 12.34 19.66 -43.15
C TRP A 759 13.43 18.59 -43.33
N MET A 760 14.28 18.70 -44.36
CA MET A 760 15.38 17.76 -44.56
C MET A 760 16.42 17.88 -43.46
N ILE A 761 16.67 19.08 -42.96
CA ILE A 761 17.64 19.35 -41.90
C ILE A 761 17.12 18.81 -40.56
N GLU A 762 15.86 19.07 -40.23
CA GLU A 762 15.19 18.57 -39.03
C GLU A 762 15.14 17.04 -39.01
N ARG A 763 14.72 16.42 -40.12
CA ARG A 763 14.73 14.96 -40.31
C ARG A 763 16.12 14.37 -40.08
N ASN A 764 17.16 15.01 -40.62
CA ASN A 764 18.52 14.47 -40.54
C ASN A 764 19.17 14.75 -39.16
N ALA A 765 18.84 15.86 -38.50
CA ALA A 765 19.28 16.19 -37.13
C ALA A 765 18.70 15.20 -36.11
N ALA A 766 17.39 14.93 -36.22
CA ALA A 766 16.71 13.93 -35.41
C ALA A 766 17.27 12.52 -35.67
N ALA A 767 17.57 12.18 -36.93
CA ALA A 767 18.19 10.90 -37.27
C ALA A 767 19.62 10.74 -36.70
N ALA A 768 20.34 11.85 -36.51
CA ALA A 768 21.69 11.88 -35.94
C ALA A 768 21.70 12.01 -34.40
N GLY A 769 20.54 12.17 -33.75
CA GLY A 769 20.40 12.18 -32.29
C GLY A 769 20.61 13.53 -31.62
N PHE A 770 20.54 14.63 -32.37
CA PHE A 770 20.54 15.99 -31.81
C PHE A 770 19.13 16.35 -31.34
N CYS A 771 18.96 16.80 -30.09
CA CYS A 771 17.67 17.19 -29.51
C CYS A 771 17.79 18.42 -28.60
N GLY A 772 16.79 19.32 -28.65
CA GLY A 772 16.77 20.59 -27.89
C GLY A 772 16.60 21.82 -28.80
N TRP A 773 16.48 23.02 -28.21
CA TRP A 773 16.13 24.27 -28.91
C TRP A 773 17.11 24.70 -30.03
N GLN A 774 18.32 24.12 -30.08
CA GLN A 774 19.35 24.42 -31.10
C GLN A 774 19.81 23.18 -31.89
N ALA A 775 19.09 22.06 -31.78
CA ALA A 775 19.50 20.75 -32.29
C ALA A 775 19.85 20.73 -33.79
N GLU A 776 19.11 21.45 -34.62
CA GLU A 776 19.31 21.50 -36.06
C GLU A 776 20.57 22.28 -36.43
N LEU A 777 20.88 23.37 -35.71
CA LEU A 777 22.09 24.16 -35.93
C LEU A 777 23.34 23.39 -35.45
N ASP A 778 23.24 22.71 -34.31
CA ASP A 778 24.31 21.88 -33.77
C ASP A 778 24.58 20.68 -34.68
N TYR A 779 23.53 20.07 -35.23
CA TYR A 779 23.64 19.05 -36.27
C TYR A 779 24.35 19.59 -37.52
N LEU A 780 23.97 20.77 -38.01
CA LEU A 780 24.60 21.38 -39.20
C LEU A 780 26.09 21.68 -38.97
N ARG A 781 26.46 22.19 -37.78
CA ARG A 781 27.86 22.43 -37.39
C ARG A 781 28.66 21.15 -37.26
N TRP A 782 28.13 20.18 -36.50
CA TRP A 782 28.74 18.85 -36.35
C TRP A 782 28.97 18.18 -37.70
N ARG A 783 27.97 18.21 -38.59
CA ARG A 783 28.08 17.67 -39.95
C ARG A 783 29.22 18.32 -40.73
N THR A 784 29.36 19.65 -40.62
CA THR A 784 30.41 20.41 -41.30
C THR A 784 31.80 20.07 -40.76
N GLU A 785 31.92 19.84 -39.45
CA GLU A 785 33.16 19.38 -38.80
C GLU A 785 33.56 17.95 -39.21
N GLN A 786 32.59 17.03 -39.35
CA GLN A 786 32.83 15.66 -39.84
C GLN A 786 33.27 15.63 -41.31
N ASP A 787 32.68 16.48 -42.15
CA ASP A 787 33.05 16.59 -43.57
C ASP A 787 34.49 17.13 -43.75
N HIS A 788 34.95 18.03 -42.86
CA HIS A 788 36.34 18.52 -42.86
C HIS A 788 37.36 17.51 -42.30
N GLY A 789 36.95 16.60 -41.41
CA GLY A 789 37.80 15.54 -40.85
C GLY A 789 38.15 14.41 -41.82
N MET A 790 37.31 14.16 -42.84
CA MET A 790 37.53 13.08 -43.83
C MET A 790 38.49 13.43 -44.99
N LEU A 791 38.93 14.69 -45.11
CA LEU A 791 39.88 15.11 -46.15
C LEU A 791 41.35 15.14 -45.66
N GLY A 792 41.61 14.77 -44.41
CA GLY A 792 42.92 14.86 -43.75
C GLY A 792 43.50 13.54 -43.21
N SER A 793 42.97 12.38 -43.59
CA SER A 793 43.49 11.06 -43.19
C SER A 793 43.65 10.10 -44.37
#